data_AF-A0A9D7RBY9-F1
#
_entry.id   AF-A0A9D7RBY9-F1
#
_cell.length_a   1.000
_cell.length_b   1.000
_cell.length_c   1.000
_cell.angle_alpha   90.00
_cell.angle_beta   90.00
_cell.angle_gamma   90.00
#
_symmetry.space_group_name_H-M   'P 1'
#
loop_
_entity.id
_entity.type
_entity.pdbx_description
1 polymer ?
#
loop_
_entity_poly.entity_id
_entity_poly.type
_entity_poly.pdbx_seq_one_letter_code
_entity_poly.pdbx_strand_id
1 'polypeptide(L)'
;MDLLVGAARKAEPSLAVGHYEAAIAAALRDAEHSPRALAVAEEALERCGTRGRLLLAFEQLALDLGNVAAAERTYTRLITRAVGVHGRRALAYRRARWLDRAGAGRQALDAYVEACGHQASSGALLSSLEKLARAQGELGSLAKGLRALAENAPHPTVRLSLLRRAATVLSEELGRPHEALELLSAEWTRTFATELEADLARELARTARTDRDGAASKLRELVGEIERRAAEAWMGEERAHLLRKAARLYATGLGDLETAEAYVWRAVAALRDENAEEETLRAPVEELATMFQARDKEADLAGWIARATRQEGSEIAPGTASAPAETAPAYASSTTAAFPSSDEGLATSTAPPSTAPGPDAAALDAVPPTSAPAATESAIEAASGLATEALPAAGTDSASMTATDTAAESGTATDTAAPATTDTAAATDTAADTAAATDTAAATDTATAADTATAADTATATDTATATDTATATDTAAATDTATATDTAAATDTATATDTAAERLPLAPPPQVRVAGNQRGWASAPAPERPSHIAAEPPAPATSDLARASFVSDPRRIDDLVQTAEHGRPQAQRIARRILAACEPDPVEEALALDAALLMTTSLDFFRHPGLTDARAVLRRIWDNALPLFKKSPKDLGVLGTDRVGAHDATPLGKAVQATAKLLSLGEVTVYQSRDRSLRSVEVLRTVPPSVRVSDALARTPNTLRFELARALELATPEHVLVGALTPAEGKNLFAAVRAAFGPAEPSPADGRSAPRNRDTAMLAADLWSTLPPLAQKGVRELLATAGEGFDYDTVSMAVHSGAARIGLVACADPRTAVLRVVAHDPQLAGLELRGRQSLADALERSALLRDLVALALSDGFVDALGR
;
A
#
# COMPACT_ATOMS: atom_id res chain seq x y z
N MET A 1 32.29 -29.97 -20.81
CA MET A 1 32.21 -28.55 -20.41
C MET A 1 33.09 -27.66 -21.29
N ASP A 2 34.41 -27.89 -21.37
CA ASP A 2 35.35 -27.05 -22.15
C ASP A 2 35.00 -26.88 -23.64
N LEU A 3 34.47 -27.92 -24.30
CA LEU A 3 34.02 -27.82 -25.69
C LEU A 3 32.85 -26.84 -25.87
N LEU A 4 31.92 -26.79 -24.90
CA LEU A 4 30.77 -25.89 -24.91
C LEU A 4 31.19 -24.44 -24.63
N VAL A 5 32.14 -24.23 -23.70
CA VAL A 5 32.73 -22.91 -23.44
C VAL A 5 33.50 -22.41 -24.66
N GLY A 6 34.27 -23.28 -25.31
CA GLY A 6 34.99 -22.96 -26.55
C GLY A 6 34.05 -22.57 -27.71
N ALA A 7 32.90 -23.25 -27.83
CA ALA A 7 31.85 -22.88 -28.78
C ALA A 7 31.19 -21.53 -28.43
N ALA A 8 30.88 -21.31 -27.15
CA ALA A 8 30.30 -20.06 -26.67
C ALA A 8 31.19 -18.83 -26.95
N ARG A 9 32.51 -18.98 -26.77
CA ARG A 9 33.49 -17.91 -27.04
C ARG A 9 33.61 -17.53 -28.52
N LYS A 10 33.23 -18.42 -29.43
CA LYS A 10 33.27 -18.20 -30.88
C LYS A 10 31.93 -17.74 -31.45
N ALA A 11 30.84 -17.92 -30.70
CA ALA A 11 29.49 -17.55 -31.11
C ALA A 11 29.18 -16.06 -30.84
N GLU A 12 28.21 -15.53 -31.58
CA GLU A 12 27.60 -14.23 -31.28
C GLU A 12 26.89 -14.26 -29.90
N PRO A 13 26.77 -13.11 -29.21
CA PRO A 13 26.23 -13.05 -27.84
C PRO A 13 24.84 -13.66 -27.67
N SER A 14 24.00 -13.63 -28.70
CA SER A 14 22.65 -14.22 -28.71
C SER A 14 22.69 -15.76 -28.63
N LEU A 15 23.62 -16.39 -29.35
CA LEU A 15 23.80 -17.84 -29.45
C LEU A 15 24.75 -18.39 -28.37
N ALA A 16 25.70 -17.57 -27.91
CA ALA A 16 26.64 -17.92 -26.85
C ALA A 16 25.93 -18.30 -25.54
N VAL A 17 24.77 -17.71 -25.25
CA VAL A 17 23.98 -17.96 -24.04
C VAL A 17 23.59 -19.43 -23.91
N GLY A 18 23.07 -20.05 -24.96
CA GLY A 18 22.67 -21.47 -24.92
C GLY A 18 23.85 -22.40 -24.67
N HIS A 19 25.03 -22.05 -25.22
CA HIS A 19 26.25 -22.81 -24.99
C HIS A 19 26.79 -22.65 -23.56
N TYR A 20 26.75 -21.44 -22.99
CA TYR A 20 27.12 -21.20 -21.60
C TYR A 20 26.14 -21.88 -20.63
N GLU A 21 24.83 -21.83 -20.87
CA GLU A 21 23.82 -22.52 -20.07
C GLU A 21 24.07 -24.05 -20.07
N ALA A 22 24.30 -24.64 -21.23
CA ALA A 22 24.62 -26.06 -21.34
C ALA A 22 25.95 -26.42 -20.65
N ALA A 23 26.96 -25.54 -20.71
CA ALA A 23 28.23 -25.73 -20.03
C ALA A 23 28.09 -25.72 -18.51
N ILE A 24 27.32 -24.77 -17.96
CA ILE A 24 27.06 -24.64 -16.53
C ILE A 24 26.19 -25.80 -16.03
N ALA A 25 25.13 -26.18 -16.76
CA ALA A 25 24.29 -27.32 -16.42
C ALA A 25 25.02 -28.67 -16.49
N ALA A 26 26.05 -28.78 -17.34
CA ALA A 26 26.93 -29.94 -17.34
C ALA A 26 27.87 -29.95 -16.12
N ALA A 27 28.34 -28.77 -15.69
CA ALA A 27 29.21 -28.64 -14.53
C ALA A 27 28.48 -28.83 -13.19
N LEU A 28 27.20 -28.41 -13.10
CA LEU A 28 26.36 -28.64 -11.91
C LEU A 28 26.04 -30.12 -11.64
N ARG A 29 26.27 -31.01 -12.61
CA ARG A 29 26.12 -32.46 -12.43
C ARG A 29 27.31 -33.10 -11.73
N ASP A 30 28.39 -32.37 -11.52
CA ASP A 30 29.63 -32.88 -10.95
C ASP A 30 30.21 -31.89 -9.92
N ALA A 31 30.16 -32.26 -8.63
CA ALA A 31 30.55 -31.39 -7.53
C ALA A 31 32.02 -30.96 -7.58
N GLU A 32 32.91 -31.77 -8.17
CA GLU A 32 34.34 -31.47 -8.30
C GLU A 32 34.63 -30.27 -9.23
N HIS A 33 33.67 -29.91 -10.09
CA HIS A 33 33.83 -28.84 -11.09
C HIS A 33 33.20 -27.50 -10.67
N SER A 34 32.66 -27.38 -9.45
CA SER A 34 31.91 -26.21 -8.98
C SER A 34 32.69 -24.87 -9.06
N PRO A 35 33.98 -24.77 -8.64
CA PRO A 35 34.74 -23.52 -8.77
C PRO A 35 34.99 -23.11 -10.22
N ARG A 36 35.20 -24.10 -11.11
CA ARG A 36 35.37 -23.86 -12.54
C ARG A 36 34.05 -23.46 -13.20
N ALA A 37 32.92 -24.02 -12.73
CA ALA A 37 31.58 -23.63 -13.14
C ALA A 37 31.27 -22.17 -12.78
N LEU A 38 31.67 -21.72 -11.59
CA LEU A 38 31.52 -20.33 -11.15
C LEU A 38 32.28 -19.38 -12.08
N ALA A 39 33.54 -19.67 -12.42
CA ALA A 39 34.33 -18.86 -13.35
C ALA A 39 33.70 -18.79 -14.75
N VAL A 40 33.12 -19.89 -15.24
CA VAL A 40 32.38 -19.91 -16.51
C VAL A 40 31.10 -19.08 -16.44
N ALA A 41 30.41 -19.08 -15.30
CA ALA A 41 29.22 -18.25 -15.09
C ALA A 41 29.56 -16.75 -15.02
N GLU A 42 30.67 -16.37 -14.37
CA GLU A 42 31.20 -15.00 -14.39
C GLU A 42 31.50 -14.54 -15.82
N GLU A 43 32.23 -15.34 -16.59
CA GLU A 43 32.54 -15.05 -18.00
C GLU A 43 31.26 -14.92 -18.85
N ALA A 44 30.28 -15.79 -18.63
CA ALA A 44 29.01 -15.76 -19.35
C ALA A 44 28.23 -14.47 -19.08
N LEU A 45 28.17 -14.03 -17.82
CA LEU A 45 27.52 -12.78 -17.42
C LEU A 45 28.24 -11.55 -17.99
N GLU A 46 29.58 -11.58 -18.05
CA GLU A 46 30.38 -10.49 -18.62
C GLU A 46 30.17 -10.30 -20.12
N ARG A 47 29.94 -11.39 -20.84
CA ARG A 47 29.82 -11.41 -22.30
C ARG A 47 28.39 -11.28 -22.79
N CYS A 48 27.43 -11.89 -22.10
CA CYS A 48 26.04 -12.02 -22.55
C CYS A 48 25.06 -11.14 -21.76
N GLY A 49 25.51 -10.47 -20.70
CA GLY A 49 24.70 -9.59 -19.86
C GLY A 49 23.79 -10.31 -18.86
N THR A 50 22.85 -9.58 -18.26
CA THR A 50 22.01 -10.02 -17.13
C THR A 50 20.80 -10.85 -17.55
N ARG A 51 21.01 -11.94 -18.28
CA ARG A 51 19.94 -12.89 -18.60
C ARG A 51 19.58 -13.72 -17.36
N GLY A 52 18.28 -13.83 -17.07
CA GLY A 52 17.77 -14.34 -15.79
C GLY A 52 18.31 -15.72 -15.39
N ARG A 53 18.47 -16.64 -16.35
CA ARG A 53 18.98 -18.01 -16.09
C ARG A 53 20.48 -18.04 -15.74
N LEU A 54 21.31 -17.30 -16.47
CA LEU A 54 22.75 -17.19 -16.18
C LEU A 54 22.99 -16.56 -14.80
N LEU A 55 22.22 -15.53 -14.47
CA LEU A 55 22.34 -14.85 -13.19
C LEU A 55 21.91 -15.74 -12.01
N LEU A 56 20.84 -16.52 -12.16
CA LEU A 56 20.42 -17.50 -11.14
C LEU A 56 21.46 -18.62 -10.97
N ALA A 57 22.02 -19.13 -12.07
CA ALA A 57 23.04 -20.17 -12.00
C ALA A 57 24.32 -19.67 -11.31
N PHE A 58 24.75 -18.46 -11.62
CA PHE A 58 25.85 -17.78 -10.91
C PHE A 58 25.56 -17.62 -9.42
N GLU A 59 24.37 -17.11 -9.07
CA GLU A 59 23.96 -16.87 -7.68
C GLU A 59 23.95 -18.14 -6.83
N GLN A 60 23.45 -19.24 -7.41
CA GLN A 60 23.45 -20.54 -6.75
C GLN A 60 24.88 -21.06 -6.54
N LEU A 61 25.70 -21.06 -7.58
CA LEU A 61 27.10 -21.49 -7.50
C LEU A 61 27.92 -20.67 -6.50
N ALA A 62 27.74 -19.35 -6.49
CA ALA A 62 28.44 -18.47 -5.56
C ALA A 62 28.00 -18.74 -4.11
N LEU A 63 26.73 -19.08 -3.89
CA LEU A 63 26.18 -19.38 -2.57
C LEU A 63 26.70 -20.72 -2.06
N ASP A 64 26.65 -21.75 -2.91
CA ASP A 64 27.11 -23.11 -2.60
C ASP A 64 28.61 -23.13 -2.26
N LEU A 65 29.40 -22.28 -2.92
CA LEU A 65 30.84 -22.12 -2.66
C LEU A 65 31.16 -21.11 -1.53
N GLY A 66 30.15 -20.39 -1.01
CA GLY A 66 30.35 -19.31 -0.03
C GLY A 66 31.27 -18.18 -0.52
N ASN A 67 31.40 -17.97 -1.85
CA ASN A 67 32.37 -17.06 -2.42
C ASN A 67 31.81 -15.63 -2.54
N VAL A 68 31.69 -14.96 -1.39
CA VAL A 68 31.15 -13.60 -1.28
C VAL A 68 31.96 -12.60 -2.12
N ALA A 69 33.29 -12.73 -2.15
CA ALA A 69 34.15 -11.81 -2.89
C ALA A 69 33.93 -11.90 -4.42
N ALA A 70 33.65 -13.10 -4.95
CA ALA A 70 33.28 -13.27 -6.36
C ALA A 70 31.93 -12.63 -6.68
N ALA A 71 30.93 -12.83 -5.81
CA ALA A 71 29.62 -12.21 -5.92
C ALA A 71 29.72 -10.68 -5.94
N GLU A 72 30.43 -10.07 -4.98
CA GLU A 72 30.59 -8.62 -4.91
C GLU A 72 31.24 -8.04 -6.17
N ARG A 73 32.34 -8.63 -6.64
CA ARG A 73 33.03 -8.17 -7.86
C ARG A 73 32.11 -8.25 -9.07
N THR A 74 31.39 -9.35 -9.22
CA THR A 74 30.52 -9.60 -10.37
C THR A 74 29.32 -8.64 -10.38
N TYR A 75 28.60 -8.51 -9.25
CA TYR A 75 27.50 -7.55 -9.17
C TYR A 75 27.96 -6.11 -9.36
N THR A 76 29.10 -5.71 -8.81
CA THR A 76 29.66 -4.37 -9.01
C THR A 76 29.88 -4.09 -10.50
N ARG A 77 30.50 -5.04 -11.23
CA ARG A 77 30.67 -4.91 -12.69
C ARG A 77 29.34 -4.85 -13.43
N LEU A 78 28.35 -5.66 -13.04
CA LEU A 78 27.02 -5.66 -13.66
C LEU A 78 26.27 -4.34 -13.42
N ILE A 79 26.32 -3.79 -12.20
CA ILE A 79 25.70 -2.51 -11.86
C ILE A 79 26.34 -1.37 -12.66
N THR A 80 27.68 -1.31 -12.73
CA THR A 80 28.39 -0.27 -13.47
C THR A 80 28.08 -0.30 -14.98
N ARG A 81 27.84 -1.48 -15.55
CA ARG A 81 27.52 -1.65 -16.98
C ARG A 81 26.02 -1.54 -17.29
N ALA A 82 25.16 -1.54 -16.27
CA ALA A 82 23.72 -1.52 -16.47
C ALA A 82 23.25 -0.17 -17.03
N VAL A 83 22.57 -0.25 -18.18
CA VAL A 83 21.97 0.90 -18.86
C VAL A 83 20.63 1.22 -18.21
N GLY A 84 20.46 2.49 -17.83
CA GLY A 84 19.23 2.99 -17.22
C GLY A 84 19.13 2.81 -15.70
N VAL A 85 18.34 3.68 -15.08
CA VAL A 85 18.17 3.76 -13.63
C VAL A 85 17.50 2.50 -13.07
N HIS A 86 16.56 1.89 -13.81
CA HIS A 86 15.84 0.69 -13.38
C HIS A 86 16.74 -0.55 -13.27
N GLY A 87 17.64 -0.77 -14.23
CA GLY A 87 18.57 -1.90 -14.22
C GLY A 87 19.55 -1.82 -13.04
N ARG A 88 20.10 -0.64 -12.77
CA ARG A 88 20.98 -0.40 -11.61
C ARG A 88 20.26 -0.64 -10.29
N ARG A 89 19.04 -0.11 -10.14
CA ARG A 89 18.19 -0.33 -8.95
C ARG A 89 17.94 -1.82 -8.67
N ALA A 90 17.57 -2.57 -9.71
CA ALA A 90 17.26 -3.99 -9.58
C ALA A 90 18.50 -4.82 -9.20
N LEU A 91 19.64 -4.55 -9.81
CA LEU A 91 20.89 -5.26 -9.52
C LEU A 91 21.46 -4.89 -8.15
N ALA A 92 21.39 -3.63 -7.74
CA ALA A 92 21.85 -3.19 -6.41
C ALA A 92 21.04 -3.85 -5.28
N TYR A 93 19.70 -3.88 -5.39
CA TYR A 93 18.86 -4.58 -4.43
C TYR A 93 19.11 -6.10 -4.43
N ARG A 94 19.29 -6.69 -5.61
CA ARG A 94 19.56 -8.13 -5.74
C ARG A 94 20.90 -8.53 -5.12
N ARG A 95 21.95 -7.73 -5.31
CA ARG A 95 23.25 -7.88 -4.62
C ARG A 95 23.06 -7.88 -3.11
N ALA A 96 22.36 -6.88 -2.57
CA ALA A 96 22.14 -6.76 -1.13
C ALA A 96 21.38 -7.98 -0.55
N ARG A 97 20.31 -8.42 -1.22
CA ARG A 97 19.55 -9.63 -0.84
C ARG A 97 20.36 -10.91 -0.93
N TRP A 98 21.24 -11.02 -1.92
CA TRP A 98 22.13 -12.17 -2.03
C TRP A 98 23.14 -12.21 -0.89
N LEU A 99 23.76 -11.07 -0.55
CA LEU A 99 24.71 -10.96 0.57
C LEU A 99 24.05 -11.29 1.92
N ASP A 100 22.81 -10.83 2.10
CA ASP A 100 21.97 -11.14 3.27
C ASP A 100 21.74 -12.65 3.40
N ARG A 101 21.38 -13.33 2.29
CA ARG A 101 21.22 -14.80 2.25
C ARG A 101 22.54 -15.54 2.49
N ALA A 102 23.66 -14.99 2.02
CA ALA A 102 24.99 -15.57 2.20
C ALA A 102 25.53 -15.41 3.64
N GLY A 103 24.79 -14.74 4.54
CA GLY A 103 25.21 -14.47 5.91
C GLY A 103 26.27 -13.36 6.04
N ALA A 104 26.52 -12.60 4.98
CA ALA A 104 27.50 -11.52 4.94
C ALA A 104 26.93 -10.21 5.51
N GLY A 105 26.57 -10.23 6.80
CA GLY A 105 25.73 -9.21 7.45
C GLY A 105 26.14 -7.74 7.22
N ARG A 106 27.40 -7.39 7.51
CA ARG A 106 27.89 -6.00 7.37
C ARG A 106 27.95 -5.54 5.91
N GLN A 107 28.42 -6.41 5.01
CA GLN A 107 28.45 -6.14 3.57
C GLN A 107 27.04 -6.02 2.99
N ALA A 108 26.09 -6.81 3.49
CA ALA A 108 24.69 -6.72 3.11
C ALA A 108 24.06 -5.39 3.54
N LEU A 109 24.35 -4.90 4.75
CA LEU A 109 23.91 -3.58 5.20
C LEU A 109 24.47 -2.46 4.33
N ASP A 110 25.78 -2.46 4.06
CA ASP A 110 26.40 -1.47 3.19
C ASP A 110 25.79 -1.50 1.78
N ALA A 111 25.54 -2.69 1.23
CA ALA A 111 24.88 -2.88 -0.06
C ALA A 111 23.42 -2.42 -0.07
N TYR A 112 22.68 -2.59 1.04
CA TYR A 112 21.31 -2.07 1.17
C TYR A 112 21.29 -0.54 1.22
N VAL A 113 22.25 0.09 1.91
CA VAL A 113 22.40 1.56 1.94
C VAL A 113 22.78 2.09 0.56
N GLU A 114 23.72 1.44 -0.14
CA GLU A 114 24.07 1.77 -1.53
C GLU A 114 22.83 1.66 -2.45
N ALA A 115 22.05 0.59 -2.31
CA ALA A 115 20.82 0.40 -3.08
C ALA A 115 19.75 1.47 -2.79
N CYS A 116 19.68 2.00 -1.56
CA CYS A 116 18.82 3.14 -1.21
C CYS A 116 19.21 4.39 -2.01
N GLY A 117 20.50 4.64 -2.20
CA GLY A 117 21.00 5.75 -3.01
C GLY A 117 20.65 5.68 -4.49
N HIS A 118 20.20 4.53 -4.99
CA HIS A 118 19.71 4.39 -6.34
C HIS A 118 18.20 4.52 -6.46
N GLN A 119 17.43 4.39 -5.37
CA GLN A 119 15.96 4.31 -5.38
C GLN A 119 15.28 5.53 -4.78
N ALA A 120 14.09 5.82 -5.28
CA ALA A 120 13.31 7.00 -4.90
C ALA A 120 12.09 6.68 -4.00
N SER A 121 11.82 5.39 -3.79
CA SER A 121 10.62 4.90 -3.10
C SER A 121 11.00 3.93 -1.98
N SER A 122 10.39 4.11 -0.80
CA SER A 122 10.43 3.12 0.27
C SER A 122 9.54 1.92 -0.07
N GLY A 123 10.07 0.71 0.10
CA GLY A 123 9.37 -0.55 -0.17
C GLY A 123 10.13 -1.73 0.44
N ALA A 124 10.11 -2.90 -0.21
CA ALA A 124 10.79 -4.11 0.26
C ALA A 124 12.28 -3.92 0.61
N LEU A 125 12.96 -2.98 -0.06
CA LEU A 125 14.33 -2.57 0.24
C LEU A 125 14.47 -2.04 1.67
N LEU A 126 13.64 -1.07 2.05
CA LEU A 126 13.71 -0.42 3.36
C LEU A 126 13.33 -1.40 4.48
N SER A 127 12.30 -2.22 4.27
CA SER A 127 11.92 -3.27 5.23
C SER A 127 13.03 -4.29 5.45
N SER A 128 13.75 -4.66 4.38
CA SER A 128 14.88 -5.59 4.47
C SER A 128 16.07 -4.96 5.20
N LEU A 129 16.41 -3.71 4.86
CA LEU A 129 17.44 -2.93 5.56
C LEU A 129 17.12 -2.80 7.05
N GLU A 130 15.90 -2.41 7.39
CA GLU A 130 15.46 -2.23 8.77
C GLU A 130 15.52 -3.54 9.56
N LYS A 131 15.00 -4.63 8.99
CA LYS A 131 15.05 -5.95 9.62
C LYS A 131 16.49 -6.36 9.91
N LEU A 132 17.39 -6.22 8.94
CA LEU A 132 18.79 -6.61 9.09
C LEU A 132 19.54 -5.69 10.07
N ALA A 133 19.32 -4.37 9.97
CA ALA A 133 19.97 -3.38 10.83
C ALA A 133 19.56 -3.58 12.29
N ARG A 134 18.26 -3.80 12.55
CA ARG A 134 17.77 -4.11 13.91
C ARG A 134 18.29 -5.44 14.42
N ALA A 135 18.32 -6.49 13.58
CA ALA A 135 18.85 -7.79 13.97
C ALA A 135 20.34 -7.74 14.35
N GLN A 136 21.13 -6.84 13.75
CA GLN A 136 22.56 -6.68 14.02
C GLN A 136 22.89 -5.52 14.98
N GLY A 137 21.90 -4.74 15.42
CA GLY A 137 22.11 -3.54 16.24
C GLY A 137 22.76 -2.36 15.49
N GLU A 138 22.84 -2.42 14.16
CA GLU A 138 23.50 -1.43 13.30
C GLU A 138 22.51 -0.35 12.80
N LEU A 139 21.83 0.31 13.73
CA LEU A 139 20.80 1.32 13.43
C LEU A 139 21.34 2.54 12.68
N GLY A 140 22.65 2.81 12.77
CA GLY A 140 23.31 3.86 11.98
C GLY A 140 23.19 3.63 10.47
N SER A 141 23.18 2.37 10.03
CA SER A 141 22.97 2.01 8.62
C SER A 141 21.54 2.26 8.17
N LEU A 142 20.56 2.03 9.07
CA LEU A 142 19.15 2.37 8.80
C LEU A 142 18.96 3.88 8.62
N ALA A 143 19.54 4.70 9.50
CA ALA A 143 19.48 6.16 9.39
C ALA A 143 20.12 6.66 8.07
N LYS A 144 21.27 6.11 7.68
CA LYS A 144 21.91 6.41 6.38
C LYS A 144 21.04 6.02 5.19
N GLY A 145 20.42 4.83 5.22
CA GLY A 145 19.52 4.37 4.16
C GLY A 145 18.28 5.25 4.01
N LEU A 146 17.64 5.64 5.13
CA LEU A 146 16.50 6.55 5.13
C LEU A 146 16.86 7.92 4.54
N ARG A 147 18.03 8.46 4.89
CA ARG A 147 18.54 9.71 4.31
C ARG A 147 18.78 9.59 2.80
N ALA A 148 19.43 8.51 2.35
CA ALA A 148 19.67 8.27 0.93
C ALA A 148 18.37 8.13 0.12
N LEU A 149 17.33 7.52 0.69
CA LEU A 149 16.00 7.48 0.08
C LEU A 149 15.36 8.87 0.03
N ALA A 150 15.48 9.66 1.09
CA ALA A 150 14.93 11.01 1.15
C ALA A 150 15.57 11.94 0.11
N GLU A 151 16.88 11.83 -0.11
CA GLU A 151 17.62 12.59 -1.12
C GLU A 151 17.11 12.31 -2.54
N ASN A 152 16.70 11.06 -2.82
CA ASN A 152 16.19 10.65 -4.13
C ASN A 152 14.66 10.71 -4.28
N ALA A 153 13.91 11.03 -3.21
CA ALA A 153 12.46 11.04 -3.24
C ALA A 153 11.92 12.18 -4.13
N PRO A 154 10.95 11.90 -5.03
CA PRO A 154 10.46 12.90 -5.99
C PRO A 154 9.42 13.84 -5.36
N HIS A 155 8.71 13.38 -4.34
CA HIS A 155 7.64 14.12 -3.69
C HIS A 155 8.11 14.70 -2.33
N PRO A 156 7.89 16.01 -2.08
CA PRO A 156 8.28 16.66 -0.83
C PRO A 156 7.74 15.97 0.43
N THR A 157 6.48 15.54 0.42
CA THR A 157 5.85 14.84 1.56
C THR A 157 6.56 13.53 1.90
N VAL A 158 6.95 12.76 0.88
CA VAL A 158 7.68 11.50 1.08
C VAL A 158 9.09 11.78 1.61
N ARG A 159 9.79 12.77 1.04
CA ARG A 159 11.10 13.22 1.54
C ARG A 159 11.02 13.61 3.02
N LEU A 160 10.06 14.45 3.40
CA LEU A 160 9.86 14.87 4.79
C LEU A 160 9.58 13.68 5.70
N SER A 161 8.71 12.75 5.30
CA SER A 161 8.40 11.56 6.10
C SER A 161 9.64 10.69 6.37
N LEU A 162 10.52 10.54 5.37
CA LEU A 162 11.76 9.76 5.48
C LEU A 162 12.79 10.47 6.37
N LEU A 163 12.92 11.79 6.25
CA LEU A 163 13.82 12.59 7.09
C LEU A 163 13.37 12.61 8.56
N ARG A 164 12.07 12.75 8.83
CA ARG A 164 11.51 12.67 10.19
C ARG A 164 11.80 11.31 10.81
N ARG A 165 11.60 10.23 10.06
CA ARG A 165 11.94 8.87 10.51
C ARG A 165 13.44 8.69 10.76
N ALA A 166 14.30 9.24 9.90
CA ALA A 166 15.75 9.21 10.10
C ALA A 166 16.17 9.99 11.36
N ALA A 167 15.57 11.16 11.59
CA ALA A 167 15.77 11.97 12.79
C ALA A 167 15.34 11.24 14.07
N THR A 168 14.20 10.52 14.04
CA THR A 168 13.77 9.67 15.17
C THR A 168 14.80 8.59 15.48
N VAL A 169 15.28 7.86 14.48
CA VAL A 169 16.31 6.82 14.70
C VAL A 169 17.60 7.42 15.27
N LEU A 170 18.03 8.58 14.75
CA LEU A 170 19.23 9.26 15.24
C LEU A 170 19.07 9.76 16.68
N SER A 171 17.95 10.40 17.00
CA SER A 171 17.73 11.05 18.29
C SER A 171 17.33 10.06 19.39
N GLU A 172 16.32 9.23 19.13
CA GLU A 172 15.70 8.39 20.16
C GLU A 172 16.38 7.03 20.32
N GLU A 173 16.78 6.40 19.20
CA GLU A 173 17.37 5.06 19.26
C GLU A 173 18.90 5.09 19.37
N LEU A 174 19.56 6.07 18.72
CA LEU A 174 21.03 6.21 18.72
C LEU A 174 21.57 7.25 19.71
N GLY A 175 20.70 8.08 20.32
CA GLY A 175 21.12 9.11 21.27
C GLY A 175 21.99 10.22 20.65
N ARG A 176 21.81 10.52 19.35
CA ARG A 176 22.54 11.53 18.58
C ARG A 176 21.61 12.68 18.14
N PRO A 177 21.04 13.46 19.08
CA PRO A 177 20.08 14.52 18.77
C PRO A 177 20.68 15.65 17.93
N HIS A 178 21.98 15.92 18.09
CA HIS A 178 22.71 16.89 17.25
C HIS A 178 22.59 16.59 15.75
N GLU A 179 22.72 15.32 15.36
CA GLU A 179 22.64 14.93 13.95
C GLU A 179 21.21 14.95 13.42
N ALA A 180 20.24 14.61 14.27
CA ALA A 180 18.83 14.77 13.95
C ALA A 180 18.49 16.25 13.70
N LEU A 181 18.99 17.15 14.55
CA LEU A 181 18.81 18.58 14.42
C LEU A 181 19.46 19.14 13.15
N GLU A 182 20.70 18.77 12.84
CA GLU A 182 21.37 19.17 11.58
C GLU A 182 20.59 18.68 10.35
N LEU A 183 20.08 17.44 10.39
CA LEU A 183 19.32 16.86 9.29
C LEU A 183 18.02 17.64 9.01
N LEU A 184 17.24 17.93 10.06
CA LEU A 184 15.97 18.63 9.93
C LEU A 184 16.16 20.11 9.61
N SER A 185 17.17 20.76 10.20
CA SER A 185 17.45 22.18 9.97
C SER A 185 17.87 22.45 8.53
N ALA A 186 18.71 21.59 7.95
CA ALA A 186 19.11 21.71 6.54
C ALA A 186 17.90 21.68 5.58
N GLU A 187 16.95 20.76 5.82
CA GLU A 187 15.74 20.66 4.98
C GLU A 187 14.77 21.81 5.22
N TRP A 188 14.62 22.24 6.47
CA TRP A 188 13.78 23.39 6.79
C TRP A 188 14.33 24.70 6.22
N THR A 189 15.64 24.94 6.24
CA THR A 189 16.24 26.13 5.61
C THR A 189 15.97 26.17 4.10
N ARG A 190 15.98 24.99 3.45
CA ARG A 190 15.73 24.83 2.01
C ARG A 190 14.27 25.01 1.62
N THR A 191 13.33 24.54 2.45
CA THR A 191 11.91 24.42 2.08
C THR A 191 10.98 25.34 2.87
N PHE A 192 11.42 25.79 4.04
CA PHE A 192 10.65 26.51 5.03
C PHE A 192 9.34 25.80 5.44
N ALA A 193 9.36 24.46 5.42
CA ALA A 193 8.22 23.62 5.70
C ALA A 193 7.75 23.73 7.15
N THR A 194 6.51 24.19 7.34
CA THR A 194 5.91 24.41 8.68
C THR A 194 5.80 23.14 9.51
N GLU A 195 5.69 21.99 8.83
CA GLU A 195 5.55 20.66 9.42
C GLU A 195 6.80 20.22 10.20
N LEU A 196 7.96 20.84 9.93
CA LEU A 196 9.22 20.56 10.61
C LEU A 196 9.44 21.43 11.86
N GLU A 197 8.67 22.50 12.07
CA GLU A 197 8.90 23.45 13.17
C GLU A 197 8.80 22.78 14.54
N ALA A 198 7.78 21.94 14.74
CA ALA A 198 7.59 21.20 15.98
C ALA A 198 8.70 20.17 16.21
N ASP A 199 9.23 19.56 15.16
CA ASP A 199 10.33 18.60 15.28
C ASP A 199 11.66 19.30 15.55
N LEU A 200 11.92 20.43 14.90
CA LEU A 200 13.09 21.28 15.17
C LEU A 200 13.11 21.76 16.61
N ALA A 201 11.98 22.26 17.12
CA ALA A 201 11.83 22.62 18.51
C ALA A 201 12.15 21.46 19.46
N ARG A 202 11.62 20.26 19.17
CA ARG A 202 11.85 19.06 19.98
C ARG A 202 13.32 18.66 19.98
N GLU A 203 13.96 18.65 18.81
CA GLU A 203 15.38 18.28 18.68
C GLU A 203 16.31 19.35 19.26
N LEU A 204 15.97 20.64 19.16
CA LEU A 204 16.67 21.71 19.88
C LEU A 204 16.63 21.48 21.39
N ALA A 205 15.45 21.16 21.95
CA ALA A 205 15.30 20.88 23.37
C ALA A 205 16.04 19.62 23.82
N ARG A 206 16.10 18.57 22.98
CA ARG A 206 16.89 17.36 23.24
C ARG A 206 18.39 17.66 23.21
N THR A 207 18.84 18.38 22.18
CA THR A 207 20.23 18.81 22.00
C THR A 207 20.69 19.70 23.15
N ALA A 208 19.84 20.62 23.61
CA ALA A 208 20.17 21.53 24.71
C ALA A 208 20.38 20.83 26.06
N ARG A 209 19.93 19.57 26.23
CA ARG A 209 20.22 18.76 27.42
C ARG A 209 21.67 18.28 27.45
N THR A 210 22.30 18.10 26.30
CA THR A 210 23.68 17.60 26.17
C THR A 210 24.67 18.71 25.85
N ASP A 211 24.32 19.62 24.94
CA ASP A 211 25.13 20.78 24.56
C ASP A 211 24.23 21.98 24.23
N ARG A 212 24.06 22.82 25.26
CA ARG A 212 23.21 24.01 25.24
C ARG A 212 23.76 25.10 24.33
N ASP A 213 25.08 25.24 24.23
CA ASP A 213 25.72 26.28 23.42
C ASP A 213 25.60 25.96 21.92
N GLY A 214 25.77 24.70 21.53
CA GLY A 214 25.52 24.23 20.17
C GLY A 214 24.05 24.38 19.77
N ALA A 215 23.11 24.01 20.65
CA ALA A 215 21.68 24.21 20.42
C ALA A 215 21.33 25.71 20.28
N ALA A 216 21.89 26.57 21.11
CA ALA A 216 21.70 28.03 21.03
C ALA A 216 22.30 28.63 19.76
N SER A 217 23.46 28.14 19.34
CA SER A 217 24.08 28.53 18.07
C SER A 217 23.18 28.18 16.88
N LYS A 218 22.69 26.93 16.82
CA LYS A 218 21.80 26.48 15.75
C LYS A 218 20.46 27.22 15.76
N LEU A 219 19.89 27.52 16.93
CA LEU A 219 18.68 28.32 17.02
C LEU A 219 18.89 29.72 16.43
N ARG A 220 20.01 30.39 16.74
CA ARG A 220 20.33 31.70 16.15
C ARG A 220 20.47 31.65 14.63
N GLU A 221 21.04 30.57 14.08
CA GLU A 221 21.10 30.36 12.63
C GLU A 221 19.70 30.28 12.01
N LEU A 222 18.81 29.45 12.58
CA LEU A 222 17.44 29.29 12.12
C LEU A 222 16.65 30.59 12.21
N VAL A 223 16.76 31.28 13.35
CA VAL A 223 16.08 32.56 13.59
C VAL A 223 16.60 33.66 12.68
N GLY A 224 17.92 33.74 12.44
CA GLY A 224 18.49 34.71 11.51
C GLY A 224 17.91 34.59 10.10
N GLU A 225 17.62 33.35 9.65
CA GLU A 225 16.95 33.11 8.38
C GLU A 225 15.46 33.51 8.39
N ILE A 226 14.76 33.35 9.53
CA ILE A 226 13.39 33.89 9.71
C ILE A 226 13.42 35.42 9.64
N GLU A 227 14.36 36.05 10.34
CA GLU A 227 14.47 37.52 10.37
C GLU A 227 14.78 38.10 8.99
N ARG A 228 15.66 37.44 8.22
CA ARG A 228 15.95 37.82 6.83
C ARG A 228 14.67 37.79 5.98
N ARG A 229 13.88 36.72 6.04
CA ARG A 229 12.59 36.62 5.33
C ARG A 229 11.58 37.64 5.83
N ALA A 230 11.53 37.89 7.14
CA ALA A 230 10.62 38.86 7.73
C ALA A 230 10.97 40.31 7.36
N ALA A 231 12.25 40.59 7.07
CA ALA A 231 12.70 41.89 6.56
C ALA A 231 12.37 42.08 5.06
N GLU A 232 12.27 40.98 4.31
CA GLU A 232 11.89 40.97 2.89
C GLU A 232 10.36 40.96 2.68
N ALA A 233 9.58 40.62 3.71
CA ALA A 233 8.13 40.58 3.66
C ALA A 233 7.52 41.97 3.46
N TRP A 234 6.65 42.09 2.45
CA TRP A 234 5.99 43.37 2.13
C TRP A 234 4.82 43.66 3.06
N MET A 235 4.12 42.62 3.54
CA MET A 235 2.95 42.73 4.40
C MET A 235 3.33 42.51 5.87
N GLY A 236 2.81 43.35 6.75
CA GLY A 236 2.90 43.29 8.20
C GLY A 236 2.32 42.00 8.78
N GLU A 237 1.25 41.46 8.20
CA GLU A 237 0.71 40.14 8.56
C GLU A 237 1.71 39.00 8.30
N GLU A 238 2.36 38.98 7.14
CA GLU A 238 3.37 37.97 6.79
C GLU A 238 4.60 38.10 7.70
N ARG A 239 5.06 39.34 7.93
CA ARG A 239 6.14 39.65 8.87
C ARG A 239 5.80 39.18 10.29
N ALA A 240 4.59 39.43 10.76
CA ALA A 240 4.11 38.98 12.06
C ALA A 240 4.04 37.44 12.15
N HIS A 241 3.56 36.77 11.10
CA HIS A 241 3.54 35.31 11.03
C HIS A 241 4.95 34.71 11.13
N LEU A 242 5.95 35.29 10.44
CA LEU A 242 7.35 34.86 10.52
C LEU A 242 7.94 35.08 11.90
N LEU A 243 7.74 36.25 12.51
CA LEU A 243 8.25 36.55 13.86
C LEU A 243 7.62 35.64 14.93
N ARG A 244 6.36 35.24 14.78
CA ARG A 244 5.72 34.24 15.65
C ARG A 244 6.40 32.86 15.55
N LYS A 245 6.90 32.46 14.37
CA LYS A 245 7.70 31.23 14.24
C LYS A 245 8.98 31.30 15.07
N ALA A 246 9.68 32.43 15.04
CA ALA A 246 10.88 32.64 15.86
C ALA A 246 10.55 32.54 17.35
N ALA A 247 9.46 33.18 17.80
CA ALA A 247 8.99 33.10 19.18
C ALA A 247 8.74 31.65 19.62
N ARG A 248 8.05 30.84 18.80
CA ARG A 248 7.82 29.42 19.08
C ARG A 248 9.13 28.66 19.25
N LEU A 249 10.11 28.85 18.37
CA LEU A 249 11.40 28.15 18.46
C LEU A 249 12.19 28.50 19.74
N TYR A 250 12.17 29.75 20.20
CA TYR A 250 12.78 30.14 21.47
C TYR A 250 12.08 29.52 22.68
N ALA A 251 10.74 29.62 22.73
CA ALA A 251 9.94 29.13 23.85
C ALA A 251 9.98 27.59 23.97
N THR A 252 9.83 26.88 22.85
CA THR A 252 9.75 25.42 22.84
C THR A 252 11.13 24.77 22.79
N GLY A 253 12.07 25.32 22.00
CA GLY A 253 13.41 24.77 21.81
C GLY A 253 14.35 24.97 22.99
N LEU A 254 14.50 26.20 23.49
CA LEU A 254 15.43 26.50 24.60
C LEU A 254 14.73 26.84 25.93
N GLY A 255 13.41 27.03 25.91
CA GLY A 255 12.68 27.52 27.09
C GLY A 255 12.90 29.01 27.37
N ASP A 256 13.38 29.76 26.39
CA ASP A 256 13.67 31.19 26.51
C ASP A 256 12.40 32.00 26.21
N LEU A 257 11.59 32.17 27.26
CA LEU A 257 10.32 32.88 27.18
C LEU A 257 10.48 34.40 27.06
N GLU A 258 11.59 34.96 27.57
CA GLU A 258 11.88 36.40 27.51
C GLU A 258 12.16 36.82 26.06
N THR A 259 13.03 36.07 25.37
CA THR A 259 13.28 36.31 23.95
C THR A 259 12.04 36.02 23.11
N ALA A 260 11.27 34.97 23.45
CA ALA A 260 10.01 34.68 22.75
C ALA A 260 8.99 35.83 22.86
N GLU A 261 8.83 36.42 24.04
CA GLU A 261 7.98 37.60 24.25
C GLU A 261 8.45 38.79 23.40
N ALA A 262 9.77 39.04 23.32
CA ALA A 262 10.30 40.11 22.49
C ALA A 262 9.93 39.95 21.00
N TYR A 263 9.96 38.72 20.47
CA TYR A 263 9.53 38.43 19.10
C TYR A 263 8.02 38.60 18.90
N VAL A 264 7.20 38.23 19.90
CA VAL A 264 5.75 38.46 19.85
C VAL A 264 5.42 39.95 19.80
N TRP A 265 6.10 40.79 20.58
CA TRP A 265 5.88 42.24 20.51
C TRP A 265 6.36 42.87 19.21
N ARG A 266 7.41 42.33 18.58
CA ARG A 266 7.80 42.72 17.21
C ARG A 266 6.73 42.32 16.19
N ALA A 267 6.06 41.18 16.37
CA ALA A 267 4.96 40.76 15.52
C ALA A 267 3.73 41.67 15.68
N VAL A 268 3.36 42.02 16.92
CA VAL A 268 2.27 42.97 17.20
C VAL A 268 2.57 44.35 16.61
N ALA A 269 3.82 44.83 16.70
CA ALA A 269 4.22 46.09 16.07
C ALA A 269 4.04 46.06 14.54
N ALA A 270 4.45 44.97 13.88
CA ALA A 270 4.26 44.82 12.43
C ALA A 270 2.78 44.84 12.00
N LEU A 271 1.89 44.25 12.80
CA LEU A 271 0.44 44.29 12.56
C LEU A 271 -0.15 45.69 12.78
N ARG A 272 0.37 46.44 13.75
CA ARG A 272 -0.08 47.81 14.05
C ARG A 272 0.28 48.79 12.96
N ASP A 273 1.47 48.67 12.38
CA ASP A 273 1.93 49.53 11.29
C ASP A 273 0.96 49.48 10.08
N GLU A 274 0.18 48.40 9.94
CA GLU A 274 -0.84 48.22 8.90
C GLU A 274 -2.29 48.43 9.38
N ASN A 275 -2.49 48.92 10.61
CA ASN A 275 -3.81 49.10 11.23
C ASN A 275 -4.65 47.81 11.25
N ALA A 276 -4.04 46.66 11.55
CA ALA A 276 -4.75 45.40 11.69
C ALA A 276 -5.87 45.46 12.74
N GLU A 277 -6.92 44.66 12.54
CA GLU A 277 -8.06 44.59 13.44
C GLU A 277 -7.67 44.09 14.85
N GLU A 278 -8.49 44.43 15.84
CA GLU A 278 -8.25 44.08 17.24
C GLU A 278 -8.09 42.57 17.44
N GLU A 279 -8.86 41.76 16.69
CA GLU A 279 -8.77 40.29 16.71
C GLU A 279 -7.40 39.79 16.22
N THR A 280 -6.90 40.36 15.12
CA THR A 280 -5.59 40.02 14.55
C THR A 280 -4.44 40.40 15.48
N LEU A 281 -4.58 41.50 16.24
CA LEU A 281 -3.60 41.95 17.24
C LEU A 281 -3.57 41.08 18.50
N ARG A 282 -4.65 40.38 18.83
CA ARG A 282 -4.73 39.46 19.98
C ARG A 282 -4.02 38.13 19.73
N ALA A 283 -4.11 37.60 18.52
CA ALA A 283 -3.61 36.27 18.18
C ALA A 283 -2.13 35.98 18.56
N PRO A 284 -1.15 36.90 18.35
CA PRO A 284 0.23 36.67 18.76
C PRO A 284 0.42 36.54 20.28
N VAL A 285 -0.40 37.26 21.06
CA VAL A 285 -0.31 37.36 22.51
C VAL A 285 -1.03 36.21 23.21
N GLU A 286 -2.15 35.77 22.65
CA GLU A 286 -2.83 34.54 23.07
C GLU A 286 -1.91 33.33 22.87
N GLU A 287 -1.20 33.27 21.73
CA GLU A 287 -0.18 32.25 21.50
C GLU A 287 0.95 32.33 22.55
N LEU A 288 1.43 33.53 22.90
CA LEU A 288 2.42 33.70 23.97
C LEU A 288 1.93 33.14 25.31
N ALA A 289 0.67 33.38 25.66
CA ALA A 289 0.08 32.84 26.88
C ALA A 289 0.05 31.30 26.86
N THR A 290 -0.28 30.67 25.72
CA THR A 290 -0.20 29.20 25.61
C THR A 290 1.23 28.68 25.81
N MET A 291 2.24 29.42 25.33
CA MET A 291 3.66 29.07 25.51
C MET A 291 4.12 29.17 26.97
N PHE A 292 3.61 30.15 27.73
CA PHE A 292 3.86 30.28 29.17
C PHE A 292 3.17 29.17 29.98
N GLN A 293 1.90 28.89 29.66
CA GLN A 293 1.13 27.81 30.30
C GLN A 293 1.77 26.44 30.09
N ALA A 294 2.25 26.14 28.88
CA ALA A 294 2.97 24.89 28.59
C ALA A 294 4.28 24.71 29.38
N ARG A 295 4.73 25.74 30.11
CA ARG A 295 5.91 25.75 30.97
C ARG A 295 5.57 25.98 32.45
N ASP A 296 4.30 25.83 32.82
CA ASP A 296 3.78 26.09 34.17
C ASP A 296 4.12 27.50 34.70
N LYS A 297 4.16 28.49 33.80
CA LYS A 297 4.35 29.90 34.16
C LYS A 297 3.05 30.68 34.01
N GLU A 298 2.83 31.61 34.92
CA GLU A 298 1.67 32.50 34.91
C GLU A 298 1.78 33.52 33.77
N ALA A 299 0.70 33.70 33.01
CA ALA A 299 0.61 34.62 31.89
C ALA A 299 -0.38 35.74 32.21
N ASP A 300 0.06 37.00 32.11
CA ASP A 300 -0.83 38.17 32.24
C ASP A 300 -1.55 38.44 30.91
N LEU A 301 -2.37 37.48 30.47
CA LEU A 301 -3.06 37.56 29.18
C LEU A 301 -3.95 38.81 29.09
N ALA A 302 -4.62 39.18 30.18
CA ALA A 302 -5.48 40.36 30.22
C ALA A 302 -4.67 41.66 30.04
N GLY A 303 -3.55 41.81 30.76
CA GLY A 303 -2.66 42.95 30.61
C GLY A 303 -2.01 43.00 29.23
N TRP A 304 -1.64 41.85 28.66
CA TRP A 304 -1.05 41.79 27.32
C TRP A 304 -2.05 42.10 26.21
N ILE A 305 -3.29 41.61 26.27
CA ILE A 305 -4.36 41.98 25.32
C ILE A 305 -4.61 43.50 25.39
N ALA A 306 -4.72 44.07 26.60
CA ALA A 306 -4.90 45.51 26.78
C ALA A 306 -3.72 46.32 26.23
N ARG A 307 -2.49 45.80 26.36
CA ARG A 307 -1.29 46.43 25.76
C ARG A 307 -1.29 46.33 24.24
N ALA A 308 -1.70 45.20 23.66
CA ALA A 308 -1.69 44.95 22.21
C ALA A 308 -2.78 45.71 21.45
N THR A 309 -3.91 45.98 22.08
CA THR A 309 -5.09 46.64 21.47
C THR A 309 -5.17 48.15 21.74
N ARG A 310 -4.24 48.70 22.54
CA ARG A 310 -4.18 50.14 22.83
C ARG A 310 -4.01 50.96 21.55
N GLN A 311 -5.00 51.78 21.21
CA GLN A 311 -4.88 52.81 20.16
C GLN A 311 -4.02 53.96 20.68
N GLU A 312 -2.91 54.25 20.01
CA GLU A 312 -2.16 55.48 20.25
C GLU A 312 -2.90 56.64 19.57
N GLY A 313 -3.74 57.34 20.33
CA GLY A 313 -4.48 58.49 19.79
C GLY A 313 -5.48 59.18 20.71
N SER A 314 -5.07 59.61 21.91
CA SER A 314 -5.53 60.88 22.51
C SER A 314 -4.87 61.12 23.87
N GLU A 315 -3.65 61.66 23.86
CA GLU A 315 -3.22 62.62 24.89
C GLU A 315 -2.02 63.41 24.35
N ILE A 316 -2.33 64.55 23.73
CA ILE A 316 -1.39 65.66 23.67
C ILE A 316 -1.58 66.45 24.96
N ALA A 317 -0.60 66.41 25.85
CA ALA A 317 -0.29 67.53 26.73
C ALA A 317 1.23 67.57 27.02
N PRO A 318 1.89 68.73 26.89
CA PRO A 318 3.35 68.84 27.00
C PRO A 318 3.77 68.94 28.47
N GLY A 319 4.87 68.30 28.85
CA GLY A 319 5.39 68.46 30.21
C GLY A 319 6.55 67.57 30.60
N THR A 320 7.76 67.99 30.19
CA THR A 320 9.03 67.84 30.92
C THR A 320 9.60 66.45 31.24
N ALA A 321 10.58 66.07 30.41
CA ALA A 321 11.94 65.59 30.77
C ALA A 321 12.12 64.29 31.58
N SER A 322 12.61 63.24 30.90
CA SER A 322 13.98 62.71 31.07
C SER A 322 14.17 61.42 30.28
N ALA A 323 14.99 61.46 29.24
CA ALA A 323 15.52 60.25 28.60
C ALA A 323 16.79 59.80 29.36
N PRO A 324 16.94 58.50 29.67
CA PRO A 324 18.25 57.91 29.85
C PRO A 324 18.58 56.97 28.68
N ALA A 325 19.59 57.40 27.92
CA ALA A 325 20.63 56.65 27.23
C ALA A 325 20.38 55.17 26.84
N GLU A 326 20.27 54.95 25.53
CA GLU A 326 20.82 53.75 24.88
C GLU A 326 22.35 53.74 25.04
N THR A 327 22.87 52.70 25.70
CA THR A 327 24.30 52.36 25.66
C THR A 327 24.53 51.31 24.57
N ALA A 328 24.98 51.78 23.41
CA ALA A 328 25.78 50.98 22.49
C ALA A 328 27.22 50.87 23.02
N PRO A 329 27.90 49.71 22.94
CA PRO A 329 29.35 49.69 23.02
C PRO A 329 29.93 50.00 21.63
N ALA A 330 30.57 51.15 21.53
CA ALA A 330 31.49 51.48 20.46
C ALA A 330 32.78 50.66 20.58
N TYR A 331 33.23 50.08 19.48
CA TYR A 331 34.66 50.03 19.17
C TYR A 331 34.91 50.69 17.82
N ALA A 332 35.91 51.56 17.85
CA ALA A 332 36.16 52.63 16.93
C ALA A 332 36.78 52.19 15.60
N SER A 333 36.44 52.96 14.56
CA SER A 333 37.14 53.03 13.30
C SER A 333 38.52 53.69 13.43
N SER A 334 39.43 53.27 12.56
CA SER A 334 40.51 54.07 11.97
C SER A 334 40.79 53.45 10.59
N THR A 335 41.09 54.14 9.49
CA THR A 335 41.24 55.55 9.15
C THR A 335 41.20 55.63 7.62
N THR A 336 40.65 56.72 7.10
CA THR A 336 40.65 57.14 5.69
C THR A 336 42.05 57.45 5.15
N ALA A 337 42.36 57.00 3.93
CA ALA A 337 43.27 57.69 2.98
C ALA A 337 42.89 57.20 1.57
N ALA A 338 42.24 58.02 0.74
CA ALA A 338 42.83 58.99 -0.19
C ALA A 338 42.69 58.49 -1.65
N PHE A 339 41.94 59.25 -2.46
CA PHE A 339 41.96 59.16 -3.93
C PHE A 339 43.36 59.54 -4.46
N PRO A 340 43.79 59.00 -5.63
CA PRO A 340 43.55 59.73 -6.86
C PRO A 340 43.14 58.88 -8.07
N SER A 341 42.46 59.57 -8.98
CA SER A 341 42.21 59.32 -10.40
C SER A 341 43.42 58.82 -11.20
N SER A 342 43.20 57.97 -12.21
CA SER A 342 43.43 58.23 -13.65
C SER A 342 43.45 56.92 -14.46
N ASP A 343 42.56 56.89 -15.46
CA ASP A 343 42.78 56.50 -16.86
C ASP A 343 43.17 55.07 -17.31
N GLU A 344 42.60 54.76 -18.48
CA GLU A 344 42.90 53.74 -19.49
C GLU A 344 42.57 52.25 -19.26
N GLY A 345 41.56 51.78 -20.01
CA GLY A 345 41.85 50.86 -21.11
C GLY A 345 41.13 49.51 -21.17
N LEU A 346 40.16 49.42 -22.10
CA LEU A 346 39.75 48.23 -22.90
C LEU A 346 39.23 46.96 -22.16
N ALA A 347 38.25 46.18 -22.64
CA ALA A 347 37.38 46.17 -23.80
C ALA A 347 36.34 45.03 -23.61
N THR A 348 35.16 45.22 -24.22
CA THR A 348 34.24 44.22 -24.85
C THR A 348 33.69 43.06 -23.98
N SER A 349 32.45 42.55 -24.13
CA SER A 349 31.39 42.62 -25.13
C SER A 349 30.13 42.00 -24.49
N THR A 350 29.04 42.75 -24.34
CA THR A 350 27.80 42.71 -25.15
C THR A 350 26.74 41.69 -24.71
N ALA A 351 25.65 42.22 -24.15
CA ALA A 351 24.27 41.76 -24.34
C ALA A 351 23.50 42.88 -25.06
N PRO A 352 22.41 42.57 -25.79
CA PRO A 352 21.37 43.59 -25.91
C PRO A 352 19.92 43.09 -25.82
N PRO A 353 18.95 44.02 -25.64
CA PRO A 353 17.58 43.76 -25.23
C PRO A 353 16.51 43.97 -26.34
N SER A 354 15.28 43.62 -25.98
CA SER A 354 14.04 43.67 -26.75
C SER A 354 13.45 45.08 -26.87
N THR A 355 12.91 45.43 -28.05
CA THR A 355 11.88 46.46 -28.25
C THR A 355 11.19 46.25 -29.61
N ALA A 356 9.88 46.44 -29.66
CA ALA A 356 9.05 46.38 -30.88
C ALA A 356 8.06 47.56 -30.92
N PRO A 357 7.68 48.06 -32.12
CA PRO A 357 6.46 48.83 -32.34
C PRO A 357 5.53 48.23 -33.43
N GLY A 358 4.24 48.59 -33.40
CA GLY A 358 3.17 48.20 -34.36
C GLY A 358 3.20 48.97 -35.70
N PRO A 359 2.22 48.76 -36.62
CA PRO A 359 1.04 49.67 -36.74
C PRO A 359 -0.28 49.14 -37.40
N ASP A 360 -1.38 49.87 -37.12
CA ASP A 360 -2.56 50.37 -37.90
C ASP A 360 -3.31 49.65 -39.07
N ALA A 361 -4.63 49.49 -38.86
CA ALA A 361 -5.83 50.04 -39.56
C ALA A 361 -6.23 49.80 -41.05
N ALA A 362 -7.49 49.32 -41.21
CA ALA A 362 -8.63 49.86 -42.03
C ALA A 362 -9.13 49.20 -43.36
N ALA A 363 -10.49 49.20 -43.46
CA ALA A 363 -11.43 49.23 -44.62
C ALA A 363 -12.03 47.90 -45.20
N LEU A 364 -13.35 47.62 -45.01
CA LEU A 364 -14.57 47.85 -45.88
C LEU A 364 -14.67 46.81 -47.06
N ASP A 365 -15.78 46.18 -47.49
CA ASP A 365 -17.23 46.47 -47.50
C ASP A 365 -18.07 45.25 -48.02
N ALA A 366 -19.41 45.28 -47.77
CA ALA A 366 -20.56 44.78 -48.58
C ALA A 366 -20.97 43.27 -48.79
N VAL A 367 -22.05 42.90 -48.06
CA VAL A 367 -23.32 42.09 -48.26
C VAL A 367 -23.91 42.00 -49.72
N PRO A 368 -24.89 41.13 -50.18
CA PRO A 368 -25.93 40.18 -49.59
C PRO A 368 -26.17 38.82 -50.41
N PRO A 369 -27.38 38.16 -50.47
CA PRO A 369 -28.12 37.37 -49.45
C PRO A 369 -28.72 35.98 -49.90
N THR A 370 -29.35 35.26 -48.93
CA THR A 370 -30.50 34.29 -49.03
C THR A 370 -30.28 32.94 -49.74
N SER A 371 -30.84 31.79 -49.33
CA SER A 371 -32.14 31.46 -48.69
C SER A 371 -32.17 30.03 -48.10
N ALA A 372 -32.96 29.85 -47.05
CA ALA A 372 -33.45 28.59 -46.42
C ALA A 372 -34.42 27.82 -47.38
N PRO A 373 -35.16 26.71 -47.04
CA PRO A 373 -35.57 26.24 -45.70
C PRO A 373 -35.80 24.71 -45.43
N ALA A 374 -36.01 24.40 -44.13
CA ALA A 374 -37.01 23.52 -43.45
C ALA A 374 -37.18 22.02 -43.88
N ALA A 375 -37.66 21.06 -43.07
CA ALA A 375 -38.46 21.05 -41.83
C ALA A 375 -38.44 19.63 -41.16
N THR A 376 -38.61 19.57 -39.82
CA THR A 376 -39.55 18.75 -38.98
C THR A 376 -39.84 17.27 -39.35
N GLU A 377 -40.11 16.29 -38.47
CA GLU A 377 -40.66 16.25 -37.10
C GLU A 377 -40.64 14.77 -36.58
N SER A 378 -40.63 14.60 -35.24
CA SER A 378 -41.35 13.60 -34.40
C SER A 378 -41.48 12.11 -34.78
N ALA A 379 -41.67 11.12 -33.89
CA ALA A 379 -41.56 10.87 -32.45
C ALA A 379 -42.23 9.48 -32.20
N ILE A 380 -42.06 8.91 -31.00
CA ILE A 380 -42.96 7.97 -30.27
C ILE A 380 -42.67 6.44 -30.29
N GLU A 381 -42.44 5.95 -29.04
CA GLU A 381 -42.76 4.67 -28.34
C GLU A 381 -42.33 3.30 -28.90
N ALA A 382 -41.61 2.45 -28.15
CA ALA A 382 -41.89 1.73 -26.88
C ALA A 382 -42.83 0.52 -27.02
N ALA A 383 -42.31 -0.70 -26.81
CA ALA A 383 -42.90 -1.79 -25.99
C ALA A 383 -42.18 -3.14 -26.18
N SER A 384 -41.64 -3.65 -25.06
CA SER A 384 -41.69 -5.00 -24.48
C SER A 384 -42.05 -6.25 -25.32
N GLY A 385 -41.35 -7.36 -25.07
CA GLY A 385 -41.97 -8.70 -25.11
C GLY A 385 -41.08 -9.91 -25.46
N LEU A 386 -40.51 -10.55 -24.44
CA LEU A 386 -40.42 -12.01 -24.16
C LEU A 386 -40.04 -13.05 -25.24
N ALA A 387 -38.88 -13.67 -25.00
CA ALA A 387 -38.52 -15.11 -25.00
C ALA A 387 -39.17 -16.12 -25.97
N THR A 388 -38.36 -16.98 -26.60
CA THR A 388 -38.50 -18.46 -26.64
C THR A 388 -37.22 -19.14 -27.19
N GLU A 389 -36.93 -20.32 -26.64
CA GLU A 389 -35.85 -21.29 -26.84
C GLU A 389 -35.59 -21.79 -28.28
N ALA A 390 -34.36 -22.24 -28.57
CA ALA A 390 -34.03 -23.64 -28.93
C ALA A 390 -32.60 -23.81 -29.52
N LEU A 391 -31.83 -24.73 -28.94
CA LEU A 391 -30.63 -25.42 -29.47
C LEU A 391 -31.04 -26.54 -30.46
N PRO A 392 -30.14 -27.40 -31.04
CA PRO A 392 -28.73 -27.31 -31.47
C PRO A 392 -28.46 -28.00 -32.85
N ALA A 393 -27.17 -28.26 -33.16
CA ALA A 393 -26.57 -29.24 -34.12
C ALA A 393 -25.86 -28.58 -35.32
N ALA A 394 -24.76 -29.07 -35.90
CA ALA A 394 -23.75 -30.12 -35.65
C ALA A 394 -22.72 -30.03 -36.82
N GLY A 395 -21.55 -30.67 -36.68
CA GLY A 395 -20.73 -31.19 -37.79
C GLY A 395 -19.64 -30.25 -38.34
N THR A 396 -18.35 -30.50 -38.08
CA THR A 396 -17.41 -31.35 -38.87
C THR A 396 -17.02 -30.74 -40.22
N ASP A 397 -15.77 -30.30 -40.41
CA ASP A 397 -14.76 -31.12 -41.12
C ASP A 397 -13.42 -30.41 -41.31
N SER A 398 -12.44 -31.26 -41.60
CA SER A 398 -10.99 -31.13 -41.51
C SER A 398 -10.33 -30.85 -42.87
N ALA A 399 -8.99 -30.70 -42.84
CA ALA A 399 -7.99 -30.66 -43.93
C ALA A 399 -7.79 -29.29 -44.63
N SER A 400 -6.61 -28.65 -44.67
CA SER A 400 -5.21 -29.04 -44.98
C SER A 400 -4.80 -28.60 -46.40
N MET A 401 -3.55 -28.14 -46.51
CA MET A 401 -2.68 -27.97 -47.70
C MET A 401 -2.51 -26.57 -48.35
N THR A 402 -1.36 -25.98 -48.02
CA THR A 402 -0.26 -25.49 -48.92
C THR A 402 -0.59 -24.67 -50.18
N ALA A 403 0.03 -23.49 -50.30
CA ALA A 403 1.07 -23.21 -51.31
C ALA A 403 1.68 -21.80 -51.15
N THR A 404 2.98 -21.76 -51.38
CA THR A 404 3.93 -20.65 -51.50
C THR A 404 3.62 -19.76 -52.72
N ASP A 405 3.82 -18.44 -52.62
CA ASP A 405 4.53 -17.71 -53.69
C ASP A 405 5.05 -16.32 -53.27
N THR A 406 6.07 -15.89 -54.00
CA THR A 406 7.06 -14.85 -53.69
C THR A 406 6.88 -13.60 -54.56
N ALA A 407 7.45 -12.46 -54.10
CA ALA A 407 7.82 -11.24 -54.83
C ALA A 407 6.71 -10.20 -55.08
N ALA A 408 6.95 -8.89 -55.23
CA ALA A 408 7.97 -7.92 -54.84
C ALA A 408 7.45 -6.55 -55.34
N GLU A 409 7.96 -5.46 -54.75
CA GLU A 409 8.11 -4.11 -55.35
C GLU A 409 6.95 -3.07 -55.38
N SER A 410 7.20 -1.99 -54.59
CA SER A 410 7.45 -0.60 -55.06
C SER A 410 6.30 0.42 -55.22
N GLY A 411 6.49 1.56 -54.53
CA GLY A 411 6.02 2.92 -54.88
C GLY A 411 4.62 3.28 -54.38
N THR A 412 4.30 4.45 -53.81
CA THR A 412 4.92 5.79 -53.83
C THR A 412 4.33 6.65 -52.70
N ALA A 413 5.06 7.68 -52.30
CA ALA A 413 4.72 8.69 -51.30
C ALA A 413 3.59 9.65 -51.76
N THR A 414 2.84 10.21 -50.82
CA THR A 414 2.35 11.59 -50.92
C THR A 414 2.30 12.22 -49.53
N ASP A 415 2.74 13.47 -49.51
CA ASP A 415 3.14 14.29 -48.38
C ASP A 415 1.99 15.13 -47.82
N THR A 416 2.11 15.46 -46.52
CA THR A 416 1.74 16.75 -45.88
C THR A 416 0.27 17.22 -45.86
N ALA A 417 -0.30 17.36 -44.65
CA ALA A 417 -0.59 18.67 -44.03
C ALA A 417 -1.26 18.51 -42.64
N ALA A 418 -0.65 19.14 -41.63
CA ALA A 418 -1.28 19.46 -40.34
C ALA A 418 -2.15 20.72 -40.49
N PRO A 419 -3.10 20.95 -39.55
CA PRO A 419 -3.02 22.21 -38.82
C PRO A 419 -3.29 22.08 -37.32
N ALA A 420 -2.62 22.96 -36.58
CA ALA A 420 -2.96 23.39 -35.24
C ALA A 420 -4.02 24.50 -35.31
N THR A 421 -4.95 24.53 -34.35
CA THR A 421 -5.36 25.74 -33.64
C THR A 421 -6.08 25.39 -32.34
N THR A 422 -5.75 26.19 -31.33
CA THR A 422 -6.29 26.26 -29.98
C THR A 422 -7.41 27.28 -29.97
N ASP A 423 -8.51 27.03 -29.28
CA ASP A 423 -9.42 28.09 -28.83
C ASP A 423 -9.90 27.80 -27.40
N THR A 424 -9.72 28.82 -26.56
CA THR A 424 -10.17 28.92 -25.17
C THR A 424 -11.54 29.59 -25.17
N ALA A 425 -12.53 29.00 -24.49
CA ALA A 425 -13.77 29.68 -24.12
C ALA A 425 -14.01 29.54 -22.61
N ALA A 426 -14.03 30.70 -21.95
CA ALA A 426 -14.53 30.88 -20.60
C ALA A 426 -16.06 30.99 -20.63
N ALA A 427 -16.74 30.33 -19.71
CA ALA A 427 -18.12 30.65 -19.35
C ALA A 427 -18.32 30.43 -17.85
N THR A 428 -18.52 31.54 -17.15
CA THR A 428 -19.06 31.65 -15.80
C THR A 428 -20.56 31.43 -15.89
N ASP A 429 -21.14 30.57 -15.03
CA ASP A 429 -22.56 30.65 -14.73
C ASP A 429 -22.82 30.40 -13.24
N THR A 430 -23.35 31.44 -12.62
CA THR A 430 -23.92 31.49 -11.28
C THR A 430 -25.38 31.09 -11.38
N ALA A 431 -25.84 30.15 -10.55
CA ALA A 431 -27.27 29.97 -10.30
C ALA A 431 -27.48 29.69 -8.80
N ALA A 432 -27.97 30.73 -8.12
CA ALA A 432 -28.66 30.61 -6.85
C ALA A 432 -30.07 30.09 -7.15
N ASP A 433 -30.58 29.16 -6.32
CA ASP A 433 -32.01 29.13 -6.03
C ASP A 433 -32.30 28.50 -4.67
N THR A 434 -33.13 29.24 -3.95
CA THR A 434 -33.70 28.93 -2.64
C THR A 434 -35.03 28.20 -2.86
N ALA A 435 -35.28 27.11 -2.14
CA ALA A 435 -36.65 26.63 -1.93
C ALA A 435 -36.76 25.96 -0.56
N ALA A 436 -37.56 26.58 0.30
CA ALA A 436 -38.06 26.04 1.54
C ALA A 436 -39.11 24.96 1.28
N ALA A 437 -39.10 23.90 2.08
CA ALA A 437 -40.28 23.08 2.32
C ALA A 437 -40.26 22.60 3.78
N THR A 438 -41.14 23.20 4.56
CA THR A 438 -41.64 22.70 5.84
C THR A 438 -42.58 21.54 5.55
N ASP A 439 -42.44 20.41 6.24
CA ASP A 439 -43.60 19.60 6.57
C ASP A 439 -43.38 18.79 7.85
N THR A 440 -44.37 18.96 8.73
CA THR A 440 -44.55 18.31 10.03
C THR A 440 -45.34 17.02 9.81
N ALA A 441 -44.92 15.92 10.43
CA ALA A 441 -45.81 14.78 10.68
C ALA A 441 -45.52 14.18 12.05
N ALA A 442 -46.55 14.21 12.90
CA ALA A 442 -46.60 13.65 14.24
C ALA A 442 -47.21 12.23 14.23
N ALA A 443 -46.69 11.37 15.11
CA ALA A 443 -47.35 10.23 15.76
C ALA A 443 -46.34 9.77 16.85
N THR A 444 -46.52 10.06 18.15
CA THR A 444 -47.47 9.49 19.11
C THR A 444 -47.48 7.97 19.13
N ASP A 445 -46.77 7.38 20.10
CA ASP A 445 -47.39 6.42 21.01
C ASP A 445 -46.65 6.33 22.35
N THR A 446 -47.47 6.15 23.37
CA THR A 446 -47.24 6.32 24.80
C THR A 446 -46.95 4.99 25.48
N ALA A 447 -46.00 4.97 26.43
CA ALA A 447 -46.06 4.07 27.57
C ALA A 447 -45.60 4.83 28.82
N THR A 448 -46.49 4.90 29.81
CA THR A 448 -46.39 5.65 31.06
C THR A 448 -46.26 4.68 32.23
N ALA A 449 -45.36 4.97 33.18
CA ALA A 449 -45.49 4.87 34.66
C ALA A 449 -44.07 5.03 35.27
N ALA A 450 -43.75 6.17 35.88
CA ALA A 450 -43.87 6.45 37.34
C ALA A 450 -42.84 5.63 38.16
N ASP A 451 -41.83 6.24 38.75
CA ASP A 451 -41.98 6.97 40.02
C ASP A 451 -41.10 8.22 40.21
N THR A 452 -41.61 9.06 41.11
CA THR A 452 -41.24 10.43 41.48
C THR A 452 -40.11 10.48 42.52
N ALA A 453 -39.16 11.40 42.36
CA ALA A 453 -38.53 12.11 43.47
C ALA A 453 -38.09 13.51 43.02
N THR A 454 -38.69 14.52 43.66
CA THR A 454 -38.48 15.96 43.48
C THR A 454 -37.30 16.45 44.31
N ALA A 455 -36.43 17.28 43.75
CA ALA A 455 -35.93 18.52 44.36
C ALA A 455 -35.18 19.36 43.31
N ALA A 456 -35.44 20.66 43.35
CA ALA A 456 -34.94 21.70 42.46
C ALA A 456 -33.46 22.05 42.73
N ASP A 457 -32.74 22.49 41.70
CA ASP A 457 -32.17 23.84 41.68
C ASP A 457 -31.59 24.22 40.31
N THR A 458 -31.54 25.53 40.10
CA THR A 458 -31.34 26.25 38.84
C THR A 458 -29.85 26.40 38.52
N ALA A 459 -29.41 26.05 37.31
CA ALA A 459 -28.23 26.65 36.67
C ALA A 459 -28.24 26.42 35.15
N THR A 460 -28.26 27.52 34.42
CA THR A 460 -27.94 27.63 32.99
C THR A 460 -26.45 27.39 32.75
N ALA A 461 -26.10 26.47 31.85
CA ALA A 461 -24.80 26.44 31.17
C ALA A 461 -24.92 25.79 29.79
N THR A 462 -24.39 26.49 28.79
CA THR A 462 -24.25 26.08 27.40
C THR A 462 -23.00 25.21 27.28
N ASP A 463 -23.14 23.92 26.99
CA ASP A 463 -21.99 23.06 26.69
C ASP A 463 -21.84 22.85 25.18
N THR A 464 -20.83 23.48 24.61
CA THR A 464 -20.13 23.01 23.40
C THR A 464 -18.78 22.50 23.87
N ALA A 465 -18.63 21.17 23.99
CA ALA A 465 -17.36 20.53 24.29
C ALA A 465 -16.90 19.72 23.08
N THR A 466 -15.96 20.28 22.34
CA THR A 466 -15.03 19.55 21.47
C THR A 466 -13.92 18.98 22.33
N ALA A 467 -13.88 17.66 22.48
CA ALA A 467 -12.77 16.97 23.13
C ALA A 467 -11.68 16.62 22.10
N THR A 468 -10.51 17.21 22.27
CA THR A 468 -9.23 16.75 21.69
C THR A 468 -8.30 16.49 22.87
N ASP A 469 -8.19 15.22 23.29
CA ASP A 469 -7.20 14.82 24.28
C ASP A 469 -6.04 14.09 23.60
N THR A 470 -4.85 14.69 23.70
CA THR A 470 -3.55 14.01 23.56
C THR A 470 -2.82 14.17 24.88
N ALA A 471 -2.81 13.12 25.70
CA ALA A 471 -2.01 13.05 26.91
C ALA A 471 -0.62 12.45 26.59
N THR A 472 0.42 13.23 26.87
CA THR A 472 1.81 12.78 26.98
C THR A 472 2.08 12.25 28.38
N ALA A 473 2.67 11.06 28.49
CA ALA A 473 3.29 10.58 29.73
C ALA A 473 4.65 9.94 29.40
N THR A 474 5.71 10.43 30.05
CA THR A 474 6.88 9.60 30.42
C THR A 474 7.57 10.29 31.58
N ASP A 475 7.68 9.62 32.72
CA ASP A 475 8.99 9.41 33.35
C ASP A 475 8.98 8.21 34.31
N THR A 476 10.07 7.45 34.21
CA THR A 476 10.37 6.20 34.87
C THR A 476 11.22 6.47 36.11
N ALA A 477 10.92 5.82 37.24
CA ALA A 477 11.87 5.63 38.32
C ALA A 477 11.83 4.17 38.80
N ALA A 478 12.99 3.53 38.81
CA ALA A 478 13.23 2.22 39.40
C ALA A 478 13.80 2.37 40.82
N ALA A 479 13.28 1.59 41.77
CA ALA A 479 14.00 1.19 42.98
C ALA A 479 13.41 -0.13 43.53
N THR A 480 14.32 -1.05 43.81
CA THR A 480 14.17 -2.35 44.49
C THR A 480 13.80 -2.15 45.96
N ASP A 481 12.92 -2.98 46.52
CA ASP A 481 13.10 -3.54 47.87
C ASP A 481 12.20 -4.75 48.16
N THR A 482 12.78 -5.68 48.92
CA THR A 482 12.21 -6.95 49.38
C THR A 482 11.46 -6.75 50.68
N ALA A 483 10.24 -7.31 50.81
CA ALA A 483 9.64 -7.62 52.12
C ALA A 483 8.69 -8.82 52.03
N THR A 484 9.09 -9.90 52.68
CA THR A 484 8.26 -11.03 53.14
C THR A 484 7.34 -10.61 54.28
N ALA A 485 6.05 -11.01 54.24
CA ALA A 485 5.29 -11.38 55.43
C ALA A 485 4.09 -12.29 55.09
N THR A 486 4.12 -13.45 55.73
CA THR A 486 3.13 -14.51 55.94
C THR A 486 1.89 -14.01 56.71
N ASP A 487 0.67 -14.44 56.37
CA ASP A 487 -0.17 -15.32 57.21
C ASP A 487 -1.61 -15.53 56.69
N THR A 488 -1.88 -16.80 56.36
CA THR A 488 -2.90 -17.68 56.94
C THR A 488 -4.34 -17.18 57.16
N ALA A 489 -5.28 -17.78 56.41
CA ALA A 489 -6.52 -18.34 56.97
C ALA A 489 -7.03 -19.51 56.14
N ALA A 490 -7.22 -20.64 56.83
CA ALA A 490 -7.65 -21.93 56.32
C ALA A 490 -9.17 -22.07 56.24
N ALA A 491 -9.64 -22.91 55.32
CA ALA A 491 -10.77 -23.82 55.55
C ALA A 491 -10.60 -25.05 54.66
N THR A 492 -10.51 -26.20 55.34
CA THR A 492 -10.30 -27.55 54.82
C THR A 492 -11.63 -28.34 54.84
N ASP A 493 -11.67 -29.41 54.04
CA ASP A 493 -12.49 -30.64 54.11
C ASP A 493 -13.91 -30.59 53.53
N THR A 494 -14.27 -31.47 52.57
CA THR A 494 -14.23 -32.93 52.71
C THR A 494 -13.94 -33.66 51.39
N ALA A 495 -13.03 -34.63 51.46
CA ALA A 495 -12.69 -35.60 50.43
C ALA A 495 -13.55 -36.88 50.51
N THR A 496 -13.62 -37.62 49.40
CA THR A 496 -13.50 -39.09 49.45
C THR A 496 -12.70 -39.56 48.23
N ALA A 497 -11.53 -40.12 48.54
CA ALA A 497 -10.54 -40.69 47.64
C ALA A 497 -10.84 -42.16 47.31
N THR A 498 -10.16 -42.71 46.30
CA THR A 498 -9.14 -43.79 46.43
C THR A 498 -8.63 -44.09 45.00
N ASP A 499 -7.49 -43.55 44.57
CA ASP A 499 -6.10 -44.02 44.79
C ASP A 499 -5.63 -45.03 43.71
N THR A 500 -4.63 -44.66 42.92
CA THR A 500 -3.24 -45.17 43.05
C THR A 500 -2.38 -44.72 41.85
N ALA A 501 -1.38 -43.90 42.19
CA ALA A 501 -0.25 -43.40 41.41
C ALA A 501 0.76 -44.53 41.05
N ALA A 502 1.94 -44.39 40.47
CA ALA A 502 2.83 -43.30 40.07
C ALA A 502 3.83 -43.98 39.08
N GLU A 503 4.21 -43.34 37.98
CA GLU A 503 5.45 -42.55 37.87
C GLU A 503 6.74 -43.38 37.78
N ARG A 504 7.51 -43.19 36.70
CA ARG A 504 8.96 -43.48 36.65
C ARG A 504 9.69 -42.57 35.66
N LEU A 505 10.70 -41.89 36.19
CA LEU A 505 11.97 -41.53 35.53
C LEU A 505 13.12 -42.02 36.47
N PRO A 506 14.41 -41.94 36.12
CA PRO A 506 15.17 -42.80 35.19
C PRO A 506 16.49 -43.36 35.83
N LEU A 507 17.38 -43.88 34.96
CA LEU A 507 18.83 -44.20 35.12
C LEU A 507 19.29 -45.67 35.30
N ALA A 508 20.30 -46.00 34.49
CA ALA A 508 21.04 -47.26 34.25
C ALA A 508 22.19 -47.48 35.28
N PRO A 509 23.15 -48.45 35.14
CA PRO A 509 23.33 -49.61 34.24
C PRO A 509 23.66 -50.95 35.00
N PRO A 510 23.94 -52.09 34.32
CA PRO A 510 23.90 -53.44 34.92
C PRO A 510 25.27 -54.09 35.16
N PRO A 511 25.31 -55.26 35.83
CA PRO A 511 26.35 -56.26 35.55
C PRO A 511 25.79 -57.64 35.15
N GLN A 512 26.64 -58.36 34.41
CA GLN A 512 26.42 -59.64 33.75
C GLN A 512 26.71 -60.86 34.64
N VAL A 513 26.37 -62.04 34.11
CA VAL A 513 27.04 -63.37 34.20
C VAL A 513 26.00 -64.47 34.50
N ARG A 514 25.49 -65.26 33.53
CA ARG A 514 26.03 -66.45 32.82
C ARG A 514 25.93 -67.76 33.64
N VAL A 515 25.23 -68.76 33.07
CA VAL A 515 25.69 -70.15 32.73
C VAL A 515 24.62 -71.25 32.95
N ALA A 516 24.56 -72.12 31.93
CA ALA A 516 24.08 -73.51 31.84
C ALA A 516 22.56 -73.76 31.93
N GLY A 517 21.91 -74.50 31.03
CA GLY A 517 22.40 -75.48 30.07
C GLY A 517 21.85 -76.86 30.44
N ASN A 518 21.02 -77.43 29.58
CA ASN A 518 20.95 -78.88 29.35
C ASN A 518 20.12 -79.20 28.09
N GLN A 519 20.75 -79.94 27.19
CA GLN A 519 20.14 -80.55 26.01
C GLN A 519 19.71 -81.99 26.29
N ARG A 520 18.74 -82.46 25.51
CA ARG A 520 18.51 -83.83 24.97
C ARG A 520 17.15 -83.76 24.24
N GLY A 521 16.90 -84.24 23.02
CA GLY A 521 17.66 -84.97 22.01
C GLY A 521 16.65 -85.41 20.92
N TRP A 522 17.02 -85.20 19.65
CA TRP A 522 16.55 -85.74 18.35
C TRP A 522 15.21 -86.48 18.18
N ALA A 523 14.39 -86.12 17.17
CA ALA A 523 14.52 -86.63 15.77
C ALA A 523 13.34 -86.20 14.83
N SER A 524 13.70 -86.01 13.55
CA SER A 524 12.90 -86.11 12.30
C SER A 524 12.06 -84.91 11.76
N ALA A 525 12.46 -84.45 10.57
CA ALA A 525 11.79 -83.52 9.62
C ALA A 525 10.64 -84.26 8.85
N PRO A 526 9.70 -83.61 8.10
CA PRO A 526 9.91 -82.51 7.14
C PRO A 526 8.85 -81.36 7.12
N ALA A 527 9.14 -80.35 6.28
CA ALA A 527 8.42 -79.10 5.95
C ALA A 527 7.02 -79.33 5.29
N PRO A 528 6.16 -78.31 4.99
CA PRO A 528 6.50 -76.89 4.76
C PRO A 528 5.44 -75.82 5.17
N GLU A 529 5.78 -74.57 4.84
CA GLU A 529 4.90 -73.41 4.58
C GLU A 529 4.56 -72.45 5.75
N ARG A 530 5.08 -71.22 5.60
CA ARG A 530 4.65 -70.02 6.32
C ARG A 530 3.24 -69.61 5.86
N PRO A 531 2.42 -69.11 6.79
CA PRO A 531 1.57 -67.96 6.50
C PRO A 531 2.13 -66.71 7.21
N SER A 532 2.25 -65.67 6.40
CA SER A 532 2.60 -64.30 6.72
C SER A 532 1.73 -63.70 7.84
N HIS A 533 2.37 -63.23 8.92
CA HIS A 533 1.79 -62.24 9.82
C HIS A 533 1.82 -60.87 9.14
N ILE A 534 0.65 -60.35 8.77
CA ILE A 534 0.45 -58.91 8.57
C ILE A 534 0.30 -58.31 9.97
N ALA A 535 1.40 -57.74 10.48
CA ALA A 535 1.33 -56.78 11.56
C ALA A 535 0.87 -55.45 10.96
N ALA A 536 -0.24 -54.90 11.48
CA ALA A 536 -0.67 -53.56 11.14
C ALA A 536 0.39 -52.55 11.61
N GLU A 537 1.17 -52.07 10.66
CA GLU A 537 2.14 -51.00 10.81
C GLU A 537 1.37 -49.68 10.98
N PRO A 538 1.66 -48.85 12.00
CA PRO A 538 1.08 -47.51 12.06
C PRO A 538 1.57 -46.71 10.84
N PRO A 539 0.72 -45.97 10.11
CA PRO A 539 1.15 -45.31 8.88
C PRO A 539 2.23 -44.28 9.18
N ALA A 540 3.34 -44.40 8.47
CA ALA A 540 4.47 -43.47 8.56
C ALA A 540 4.03 -42.03 8.23
N PRO A 541 4.55 -41.00 8.93
CA PRO A 541 4.15 -39.60 8.77
C PRO A 541 4.29 -39.05 7.33
N ALA A 542 5.15 -39.66 6.51
CA ALA A 542 5.38 -39.29 5.11
C ALA A 542 4.16 -39.49 4.18
N THR A 543 3.23 -40.38 4.52
CA THR A 543 2.03 -40.66 3.70
C THR A 543 0.92 -39.61 3.90
N SER A 544 0.88 -38.96 5.06
CA SER A 544 -0.16 -37.99 5.43
C SER A 544 0.01 -36.61 4.80
N ASP A 545 1.26 -36.12 4.68
CA ASP A 545 1.56 -34.88 3.97
C ASP A 545 1.41 -35.04 2.44
N LEU A 546 1.58 -36.25 1.93
CA LEU A 546 1.41 -36.58 0.52
C LEU A 546 -0.06 -36.45 0.09
N ALA A 547 -1.01 -36.92 0.92
CA ALA A 547 -2.45 -36.76 0.67
C ALA A 547 -2.84 -35.28 0.55
N ARG A 548 -2.37 -34.45 1.50
CA ARG A 548 -2.60 -33.00 1.43
C ARG A 548 -2.01 -32.38 0.18
N ALA A 549 -0.75 -32.67 -0.14
CA ALA A 549 -0.09 -32.14 -1.34
C ALA A 549 -0.79 -32.59 -2.64
N SER A 550 -1.27 -33.83 -2.67
CA SER A 550 -2.09 -34.39 -3.75
C SER A 550 -3.41 -33.62 -3.90
N PHE A 551 -4.13 -33.38 -2.80
CA PHE A 551 -5.36 -32.59 -2.80
C PHE A 551 -5.14 -31.14 -3.23
N VAL A 552 -4.08 -30.48 -2.76
CA VAL A 552 -3.74 -29.10 -3.16
C VAL A 552 -3.46 -29.01 -4.66
N SER A 553 -2.85 -30.05 -5.23
CA SER A 553 -2.55 -30.13 -6.67
C SER A 553 -3.79 -30.44 -7.51
N ASP A 554 -4.70 -31.28 -7.00
CA ASP A 554 -5.95 -31.65 -7.65
C ASP A 554 -7.09 -31.72 -6.62
N PRO A 555 -7.79 -30.58 -6.38
CA PRO A 555 -8.84 -30.50 -5.37
C PRO A 555 -10.08 -31.35 -5.65
N ARG A 556 -10.13 -32.09 -6.76
CA ARG A 556 -11.21 -33.05 -7.04
C ARG A 556 -11.06 -34.34 -6.24
N ARG A 557 -9.89 -34.60 -5.67
CA ARG A 557 -9.58 -35.84 -4.93
C ARG A 557 -10.11 -35.80 -3.49
N ILE A 558 -11.42 -35.93 -3.31
CA ILE A 558 -12.03 -35.83 -1.97
C ILE A 558 -11.47 -36.85 -0.98
N ASP A 559 -11.08 -38.05 -1.43
CA ASP A 559 -10.48 -39.05 -0.54
C ASP A 559 -9.18 -38.52 0.11
N ASP A 560 -8.38 -37.74 -0.63
CA ASP A 560 -7.17 -37.11 -0.10
C ASP A 560 -7.48 -36.02 0.93
N LEU A 561 -8.60 -35.30 0.76
CA LEU A 561 -9.11 -34.34 1.76
C LEU A 561 -9.54 -35.05 3.05
N VAL A 562 -10.26 -36.17 2.92
CA VAL A 562 -10.69 -37.00 4.06
C VAL A 562 -9.47 -37.58 4.78
N GLN A 563 -8.50 -38.13 4.03
CA GLN A 563 -7.26 -38.65 4.60
C GLN A 563 -6.48 -37.55 5.33
N THR A 564 -6.46 -36.32 4.79
CA THR A 564 -5.85 -35.16 5.46
C THR A 564 -6.58 -34.78 6.74
N ALA A 565 -7.92 -34.86 6.77
CA ALA A 565 -8.75 -34.56 7.95
C ALA A 565 -8.57 -35.59 9.09
N GLU A 566 -8.29 -36.84 8.75
CA GLU A 566 -8.13 -37.94 9.71
C GLU A 566 -6.68 -38.07 10.21
N HIS A 567 -5.70 -37.92 9.31
CA HIS A 567 -4.32 -38.32 9.55
C HIS A 567 -3.27 -37.22 9.28
N GLY A 568 -3.66 -36.03 8.81
CA GLY A 568 -2.74 -34.94 8.50
C GLY A 568 -2.07 -34.31 9.73
N ARG A 569 -1.24 -33.29 9.55
CA ARG A 569 -0.72 -32.48 10.68
C ARG A 569 -1.88 -31.76 11.40
N PRO A 570 -1.77 -31.43 12.70
CA PRO A 570 -2.89 -30.87 13.47
C PRO A 570 -3.58 -29.65 12.84
N GLN A 571 -2.81 -28.71 12.28
CA GLN A 571 -3.35 -27.53 11.61
C GLN A 571 -4.09 -27.90 10.30
N ALA A 572 -3.51 -28.77 9.49
CA ALA A 572 -4.11 -29.25 8.24
C ALA A 572 -5.37 -30.09 8.50
N GLN A 573 -5.39 -30.90 9.57
CA GLN A 573 -6.58 -31.64 10.00
C GLN A 573 -7.72 -30.69 10.33
N ARG A 574 -7.46 -29.63 11.12
CA ARG A 574 -8.46 -28.61 11.48
C ARG A 574 -9.05 -27.97 10.22
N ILE A 575 -8.22 -27.56 9.27
CA ILE A 575 -8.70 -26.97 8.00
C ILE A 575 -9.55 -27.96 7.22
N ALA A 576 -9.04 -29.18 6.99
CA ALA A 576 -9.71 -30.19 6.18
C ALA A 576 -11.07 -30.59 6.78
N ARG A 577 -11.15 -30.74 8.11
CA ARG A 577 -12.42 -30.95 8.83
C ARG A 577 -13.37 -29.78 8.66
N ARG A 578 -12.89 -28.54 8.71
CA ARG A 578 -13.74 -27.35 8.52
C ARG A 578 -14.26 -27.23 7.09
N ILE A 579 -13.47 -27.61 6.09
CA ILE A 579 -13.95 -27.72 4.69
C ILE A 579 -15.05 -28.78 4.59
N LEU A 580 -14.84 -29.98 5.15
CA LEU A 580 -15.83 -31.06 5.14
C LEU A 580 -17.11 -30.69 5.90
N ALA A 581 -16.99 -29.93 7.00
CA ALA A 581 -18.12 -29.44 7.79
C ALA A 581 -19.04 -28.47 7.01
N ALA A 582 -18.64 -27.98 5.83
CA ALA A 582 -19.55 -27.25 4.94
C ALA A 582 -20.72 -28.11 4.45
N CYS A 583 -20.58 -29.44 4.52
CA CYS A 583 -21.60 -30.40 4.13
C CYS A 583 -22.51 -30.83 5.29
N GLU A 584 -22.28 -30.29 6.49
CA GLU A 584 -22.96 -30.68 7.73
C GLU A 584 -23.95 -29.60 8.19
N PRO A 585 -25.15 -30.00 8.65
CA PRO A 585 -26.23 -29.07 8.99
C PRO A 585 -26.01 -28.28 10.29
N ASP A 586 -25.32 -28.82 11.29
CA ASP A 586 -25.07 -28.16 12.58
C ASP A 586 -23.69 -28.54 13.18
N PRO A 587 -22.63 -27.77 12.90
CA PRO A 587 -21.36 -27.98 13.58
C PRO A 587 -21.31 -27.22 14.91
N VAL A 588 -21.00 -27.94 15.98
CA VAL A 588 -20.64 -27.37 17.29
C VAL A 588 -19.14 -27.10 17.28
N GLU A 589 -18.65 -26.01 16.69
CA GLU A 589 -17.22 -25.70 16.75
C GLU A 589 -16.91 -24.20 16.53
N GLU A 590 -15.96 -23.68 17.32
CA GLU A 590 -15.50 -22.27 17.31
C GLU A 590 -14.70 -21.90 16.03
N ALA A 591 -14.68 -20.61 15.70
CA ALA A 591 -13.91 -20.08 14.57
C ALA A 591 -12.41 -20.33 14.74
N LEU A 592 -11.69 -20.60 13.65
CA LEU A 592 -10.22 -20.72 13.72
C LEU A 592 -9.64 -19.31 13.92
N ALA A 593 -8.69 -19.17 14.85
CA ALA A 593 -7.91 -17.95 14.99
C ALA A 593 -6.66 -18.05 14.11
N LEU A 594 -6.54 -17.19 13.10
CA LEU A 594 -5.29 -17.03 12.35
C LEU A 594 -4.31 -16.17 13.17
N ASP A 595 -3.02 -16.49 13.10
CA ASP A 595 -2.01 -15.65 13.70
C ASP A 595 -1.80 -14.40 12.81
N ALA A 596 -2.32 -13.27 13.30
CA ALA A 596 -2.23 -12.00 12.60
C ALA A 596 -0.78 -11.56 12.33
N ALA A 597 0.21 -12.00 13.11
CA ALA A 597 1.62 -11.69 12.88
C ALA A 597 2.20 -12.47 11.70
N LEU A 598 1.80 -13.74 11.51
CA LEU A 598 2.22 -14.57 10.37
C LEU A 598 1.57 -14.11 9.06
N LEU A 599 0.29 -13.70 9.10
CA LEU A 599 -0.38 -13.10 7.94
C LEU A 599 0.22 -11.75 7.49
N MET A 600 0.76 -10.95 8.43
CA MET A 600 1.40 -9.66 8.12
C MET A 600 2.85 -9.78 7.61
N THR A 601 3.52 -10.92 7.84
CA THR A 601 4.88 -11.19 7.32
C THR A 601 4.88 -11.85 5.94
N THR A 602 3.75 -12.41 5.54
CA THR A 602 3.49 -12.94 4.20
C THR A 602 2.93 -11.78 3.35
N SER A 603 3.55 -11.44 2.20
CA SER A 603 2.99 -10.36 1.35
C SER A 603 1.54 -10.70 0.98
N LEU A 604 0.61 -9.75 1.08
CA LEU A 604 -0.77 -9.90 0.60
C LEU A 604 -0.84 -10.41 -0.84
N ASP A 605 0.19 -10.11 -1.65
CA ASP A 605 0.33 -10.61 -3.02
C ASP A 605 0.38 -12.15 -3.11
N PHE A 606 0.80 -12.84 -2.04
CA PHE A 606 0.76 -14.30 -1.93
C PHE A 606 -0.68 -14.83 -1.94
N PHE A 607 -1.60 -14.11 -1.28
CA PHE A 607 -3.01 -14.49 -1.19
C PHE A 607 -3.84 -13.98 -2.39
N ARG A 608 -3.30 -13.06 -3.19
CA ARG A 608 -3.90 -12.66 -4.47
C ARG A 608 -3.66 -13.74 -5.53
N HIS A 609 -4.56 -13.85 -6.49
CA HIS A 609 -4.42 -14.84 -7.56
C HIS A 609 -3.11 -14.58 -8.36
N PRO A 610 -2.22 -15.58 -8.49
CA PRO A 610 -0.94 -15.43 -9.18
C PRO A 610 -1.15 -15.39 -10.70
N GLY A 611 -1.32 -14.19 -11.26
CA GLY A 611 -1.41 -14.00 -12.71
C GLY A 611 -2.24 -12.78 -13.13
N LEU A 612 -2.12 -12.42 -14.42
CA LEU A 612 -2.89 -11.38 -15.11
C LEU A 612 -2.57 -9.93 -14.72
N THR A 613 -1.33 -9.64 -14.31
CA THR A 613 -0.86 -8.28 -13.99
C THR A 613 -1.17 -7.28 -15.11
N ASP A 614 -0.91 -7.66 -16.36
CA ASP A 614 -1.15 -6.78 -17.51
C ASP A 614 -2.65 -6.55 -17.77
N ALA A 615 -3.48 -7.58 -17.64
CA ALA A 615 -4.93 -7.45 -17.80
C ALA A 615 -5.55 -6.56 -16.71
N ARG A 616 -5.10 -6.69 -15.46
CA ARG A 616 -5.49 -5.80 -14.36
C ARG A 616 -5.04 -4.36 -14.61
N ALA A 617 -3.83 -4.18 -15.16
CA ALA A 617 -3.33 -2.86 -15.54
C ALA A 617 -4.18 -2.24 -16.68
N VAL A 618 -4.66 -3.03 -17.65
CA VAL A 618 -5.61 -2.57 -18.68
C VAL A 618 -6.90 -2.08 -18.02
N LEU A 619 -7.50 -2.87 -17.14
CA LEU A 619 -8.74 -2.50 -16.45
C LEU A 619 -8.59 -1.23 -15.62
N ARG A 620 -7.48 -1.09 -14.90
CA ARG A 620 -7.16 0.14 -14.16
C ARG A 620 -7.04 1.35 -15.09
N ARG A 621 -6.34 1.22 -16.22
CA ARG A 621 -6.19 2.32 -17.19
C ARG A 621 -7.53 2.74 -17.78
N ILE A 622 -8.41 1.77 -18.06
CA ILE A 622 -9.78 2.06 -18.52
C ILE A 622 -10.55 2.78 -17.43
N TRP A 623 -10.54 2.27 -16.19
CA TRP A 623 -11.23 2.91 -15.07
C TRP A 623 -10.76 4.37 -14.88
N ASP A 624 -9.44 4.59 -14.81
CA ASP A 624 -8.87 5.91 -14.53
C ASP A 624 -9.11 6.94 -15.65
N ASN A 625 -9.25 6.50 -16.90
CA ASN A 625 -9.32 7.40 -18.07
C ASN A 625 -10.69 7.44 -18.75
N ALA A 626 -11.61 6.52 -18.44
CA ALA A 626 -12.97 6.46 -18.99
C ALA A 626 -14.05 6.54 -17.92
N LEU A 627 -13.77 7.23 -16.80
CA LEU A 627 -14.73 7.45 -15.72
C LEU A 627 -16.12 7.91 -16.19
N PRO A 628 -16.28 8.82 -17.18
CA PRO A 628 -17.62 9.23 -17.64
C PRO A 628 -18.52 8.09 -18.12
N LEU A 629 -17.94 6.99 -18.63
CA LEU A 629 -18.69 5.83 -19.13
C LEU A 629 -19.15 4.90 -18.00
N PHE A 630 -18.46 4.91 -16.86
CA PHE A 630 -18.64 3.89 -15.82
C PHE A 630 -19.06 4.44 -14.46
N LYS A 631 -18.73 5.69 -14.14
CA LYS A 631 -18.99 6.28 -12.81
C LYS A 631 -20.49 6.41 -12.57
N LYS A 632 -20.91 6.14 -11.34
CA LYS A 632 -22.26 6.42 -10.85
C LYS A 632 -22.17 7.32 -9.62
N SER A 633 -23.09 8.27 -9.48
CA SER A 633 -23.12 9.09 -8.26
C SER A 633 -23.70 8.27 -7.09
N PRO A 634 -23.29 8.52 -5.85
CA PRO A 634 -23.90 7.88 -4.68
C PRO A 634 -25.42 8.09 -4.62
N LYS A 635 -25.90 9.25 -5.07
CA LYS A 635 -27.33 9.57 -5.13
C LYS A 635 -28.09 8.63 -6.08
N ASP A 636 -27.55 8.35 -7.26
CA ASP A 636 -28.16 7.43 -8.24
C ASP A 636 -28.18 5.99 -7.75
N LEU A 637 -27.28 5.67 -6.82
CA LEU A 637 -27.18 4.35 -6.18
C LEU A 637 -28.06 4.26 -4.92
N GLY A 638 -28.74 5.33 -4.52
CA GLY A 638 -29.60 5.36 -3.35
C GLY A 638 -28.83 5.26 -2.03
N VAL A 639 -27.59 5.76 -1.98
CA VAL A 639 -26.77 5.83 -0.75
C VAL A 639 -26.59 7.27 -0.29
N LEU A 640 -26.81 7.50 1.01
CA LEU A 640 -26.65 8.80 1.66
C LEU A 640 -25.30 8.88 2.37
N GLY A 641 -24.77 10.09 2.53
CA GLY A 641 -23.52 10.32 3.28
C GLY A 641 -23.61 9.84 4.74
N THR A 642 -24.80 9.90 5.34
CA THR A 642 -25.09 9.43 6.72
C THR A 642 -25.05 7.91 6.86
N ASP A 643 -25.11 7.16 5.75
CA ASP A 643 -25.03 5.70 5.78
C ASP A 643 -23.57 5.20 5.74
N ARG A 644 -22.59 6.11 5.66
CA ARG A 644 -21.16 5.77 5.68
C ARG A 644 -20.76 5.21 7.05
N VAL A 645 -20.04 4.10 7.03
CA VAL A 645 -19.51 3.43 8.22
C VAL A 645 -17.98 3.53 8.20
N GLY A 646 -17.43 4.09 9.28
CA GLY A 646 -16.00 4.26 9.49
C GLY A 646 -15.35 3.07 10.20
N ALA A 647 -14.02 2.96 10.07
CA ALA A 647 -13.22 1.95 10.78
C ALA A 647 -13.18 2.15 12.31
N HIS A 648 -13.63 3.30 12.81
CA HIS A 648 -13.70 3.61 14.23
C HIS A 648 -15.11 3.42 14.82
N ASP A 649 -16.09 3.04 14.00
CA ASP A 649 -17.46 2.84 14.48
C ASP A 649 -17.54 1.58 15.36
N ALA A 650 -18.19 1.70 16.51
CA ALA A 650 -18.33 0.60 17.47
C ALA A 650 -19.26 -0.55 16.99
N THR A 651 -19.92 -0.38 15.83
CA THR A 651 -20.85 -1.35 15.25
C THR A 651 -20.12 -2.63 14.80
N PRO A 652 -20.82 -3.79 14.67
CA PRO A 652 -20.22 -5.00 14.11
C PRO A 652 -19.61 -4.78 12.73
N LEU A 653 -20.23 -3.91 11.92
CA LEU A 653 -19.73 -3.50 10.61
C LEU A 653 -18.47 -2.64 10.74
N GLY A 654 -18.44 -1.63 11.62
CA GLY A 654 -17.25 -0.81 11.86
C GLY A 654 -16.04 -1.63 12.31
N LYS A 655 -16.25 -2.59 13.23
CA LYS A 655 -15.20 -3.56 13.64
C LYS A 655 -14.72 -4.44 12.49
N ALA A 656 -15.62 -4.88 11.61
CA ALA A 656 -15.25 -5.65 10.41
C ALA A 656 -14.45 -4.78 9.43
N VAL A 657 -14.88 -3.55 9.17
CA VAL A 657 -14.17 -2.57 8.34
C VAL A 657 -12.77 -2.32 8.88
N GLN A 658 -12.62 -2.12 10.21
CA GLN A 658 -11.33 -1.94 10.85
C GLN A 658 -10.39 -3.14 10.64
N ALA A 659 -10.88 -4.35 10.90
CA ALA A 659 -10.11 -5.58 10.78
C ALA A 659 -9.66 -5.82 9.32
N THR A 660 -10.56 -5.59 8.37
CA THR A 660 -10.30 -5.81 6.95
C THR A 660 -9.41 -4.72 6.33
N ALA A 661 -9.59 -3.45 6.71
CA ALA A 661 -8.72 -2.35 6.28
C ALA A 661 -7.28 -2.56 6.73
N LYS A 662 -7.09 -2.99 7.99
CA LYS A 662 -5.78 -3.38 8.52
C LYS A 662 -5.18 -4.54 7.75
N LEU A 663 -5.98 -5.57 7.45
CA LEU A 663 -5.52 -6.74 6.71
C LEU A 663 -5.06 -6.38 5.29
N LEU A 664 -5.83 -5.57 4.56
CA LEU A 664 -5.59 -5.32 3.13
C LEU A 664 -4.62 -4.17 2.86
N SER A 665 -4.18 -3.45 3.90
CA SER A 665 -3.41 -2.20 3.74
C SER A 665 -4.09 -1.21 2.77
N LEU A 666 -5.42 -1.31 2.64
CA LEU A 666 -6.19 -0.39 1.81
C LEU A 666 -6.24 0.96 2.52
N GLY A 667 -6.20 2.05 1.76
CA GLY A 667 -6.48 3.40 2.29
C GLY A 667 -7.92 3.52 2.80
N GLU A 668 -8.42 4.75 3.00
CA GLU A 668 -9.83 4.97 3.36
C GLU A 668 -10.78 4.51 2.24
N VAL A 669 -11.22 3.25 2.29
CA VAL A 669 -12.30 2.76 1.43
C VAL A 669 -13.63 3.16 2.05
N THR A 670 -14.53 3.69 1.23
CA THR A 670 -15.85 4.11 1.70
C THR A 670 -16.80 2.91 1.74
N VAL A 671 -17.32 2.62 2.93
CA VAL A 671 -18.30 1.56 3.16
C VAL A 671 -19.61 2.19 3.58
N TYR A 672 -20.71 1.78 2.96
CA TYR A 672 -22.05 2.23 3.29
C TYR A 672 -22.88 1.08 3.86
N GLN A 673 -23.65 1.34 4.91
CA GLN A 673 -24.64 0.40 5.42
C GLN A 673 -25.97 0.61 4.69
N SER A 674 -26.44 -0.41 3.98
CA SER A 674 -27.72 -0.36 3.29
C SER A 674 -28.88 -0.54 4.25
N ARG A 675 -29.87 0.35 4.15
CA ARG A 675 -31.19 0.18 4.78
C ARG A 675 -32.16 -0.63 3.91
N ASP A 676 -31.76 -0.90 2.66
CA ASP A 676 -32.56 -1.71 1.75
C ASP A 676 -32.57 -3.18 2.19
N ARG A 677 -33.74 -3.64 2.60
CA ARG A 677 -33.97 -5.03 3.02
C ARG A 677 -33.96 -6.02 1.86
N SER A 678 -33.98 -5.55 0.60
CA SER A 678 -33.84 -6.39 -0.59
C SER A 678 -32.40 -6.86 -0.77
N LEU A 679 -31.42 -6.06 -0.35
CA LEU A 679 -30.01 -6.40 -0.42
C LEU A 679 -29.71 -7.52 0.59
N ARG A 680 -29.33 -8.70 0.09
CA ARG A 680 -29.00 -9.89 0.90
C ARG A 680 -27.50 -10.07 1.16
N SER A 681 -26.66 -9.28 0.50
CA SER A 681 -25.20 -9.44 0.53
C SER A 681 -24.50 -8.08 0.48
N VAL A 682 -23.30 -8.05 -0.10
CA VAL A 682 -22.47 -6.87 -0.27
C VAL A 682 -22.39 -6.55 -1.77
N GLU A 683 -22.49 -5.27 -2.12
CA GLU A 683 -22.47 -4.78 -3.49
C GLU A 683 -21.29 -3.82 -3.70
N VAL A 684 -20.60 -3.97 -4.81
CA VAL A 684 -19.49 -3.10 -5.23
C VAL A 684 -20.06 -1.94 -6.04
N LEU A 685 -19.71 -0.73 -5.65
CA LEU A 685 -20.23 0.50 -6.25
C LEU A 685 -19.18 1.19 -7.10
N ARG A 686 -19.59 1.59 -8.31
CA ARG A 686 -18.79 2.36 -9.27
C ARG A 686 -18.73 3.86 -8.94
N THR A 687 -18.55 4.22 -7.67
CA THR A 687 -18.30 5.59 -7.22
C THR A 687 -16.82 5.97 -7.43
N VAL A 688 -16.47 7.23 -7.22
CA VAL A 688 -15.06 7.69 -7.26
C VAL A 688 -14.72 8.34 -5.92
N PRO A 689 -13.87 7.71 -5.08
CA PRO A 689 -13.25 6.39 -5.26
C PRO A 689 -14.30 5.25 -5.22
N PRO A 690 -14.00 4.05 -5.77
CA PRO A 690 -14.88 2.89 -5.66
C PRO A 690 -15.25 2.60 -4.20
N SER A 691 -16.50 2.22 -3.97
CA SER A 691 -17.04 2.01 -2.62
C SER A 691 -17.85 0.73 -2.54
N VAL A 692 -18.27 0.39 -1.33
CA VAL A 692 -19.00 -0.85 -1.07
C VAL A 692 -20.25 -0.56 -0.27
N ARG A 693 -21.35 -1.23 -0.60
CA ARG A 693 -22.60 -1.19 0.15
C ARG A 693 -22.90 -2.54 0.78
N VAL A 694 -23.15 -2.55 2.09
CA VAL A 694 -23.31 -3.77 2.89
C VAL A 694 -24.73 -3.89 3.43
N SER A 695 -25.35 -5.06 3.27
CA SER A 695 -26.65 -5.37 3.88
C SER A 695 -26.59 -5.36 5.41
N ASP A 696 -27.60 -4.75 6.05
CA ASP A 696 -27.79 -4.79 7.50
C ASP A 696 -27.96 -6.24 8.04
N ALA A 697 -28.49 -7.15 7.22
CA ALA A 697 -28.67 -8.55 7.62
C ALA A 697 -27.35 -9.27 7.94
N LEU A 698 -26.24 -8.87 7.30
CA LEU A 698 -24.94 -9.48 7.50
C LEU A 698 -24.29 -9.12 8.84
N ALA A 699 -24.72 -8.02 9.47
CA ALA A 699 -24.19 -7.58 10.77
C ALA A 699 -24.37 -8.63 11.89
N ARG A 700 -25.33 -9.55 11.71
CA ARG A 700 -25.64 -10.63 12.67
C ARG A 700 -24.78 -11.88 12.51
N THR A 701 -23.97 -11.96 11.45
CA THR A 701 -23.13 -13.12 11.12
C THR A 701 -21.67 -12.69 10.93
N PRO A 702 -20.86 -12.57 11.99
CA PRO A 702 -19.55 -11.91 11.95
C PRO A 702 -18.57 -12.50 10.92
N ASN A 703 -18.47 -13.83 10.82
CA ASN A 703 -17.55 -14.47 9.86
C ASN A 703 -18.02 -14.31 8.42
N THR A 704 -19.33 -14.40 8.17
CA THR A 704 -19.90 -14.13 6.84
C THR A 704 -19.69 -12.67 6.46
N LEU A 705 -19.91 -11.74 7.40
CA LEU A 705 -19.67 -10.33 7.19
C LEU A 705 -18.21 -10.06 6.80
N ARG A 706 -17.24 -10.59 7.56
CA ARG A 706 -15.80 -10.42 7.27
C ARG A 706 -15.44 -10.98 5.89
N PHE A 707 -15.95 -12.17 5.54
CA PHE A 707 -15.71 -12.78 4.24
C PHE A 707 -16.26 -11.91 3.09
N GLU A 708 -17.52 -11.52 3.17
CA GLU A 708 -18.20 -10.74 2.14
C GLU A 708 -17.62 -9.34 1.99
N LEU A 709 -17.33 -8.68 3.12
CA LEU A 709 -16.75 -7.35 3.16
C LEU A 709 -15.34 -7.36 2.55
N ALA A 710 -14.47 -8.29 2.95
CA ALA A 710 -13.12 -8.38 2.40
C ALA A 710 -13.10 -8.70 0.91
N ARG A 711 -13.98 -9.60 0.45
CA ARG A 711 -14.15 -9.89 -0.97
C ARG A 711 -14.57 -8.63 -1.73
N ALA A 712 -15.59 -7.93 -1.23
CA ALA A 712 -16.10 -6.73 -1.89
C ALA A 712 -15.09 -5.57 -1.89
N LEU A 713 -14.30 -5.41 -0.83
CA LEU A 713 -13.25 -4.38 -0.76
C LEU A 713 -12.10 -4.65 -1.76
N GLU A 714 -11.70 -5.91 -1.93
CA GLU A 714 -10.72 -6.29 -2.97
C GLU A 714 -11.28 -6.10 -4.39
N LEU A 715 -12.58 -6.33 -4.58
CA LEU A 715 -13.26 -6.02 -5.85
C LEU A 715 -13.46 -4.51 -6.06
N ALA A 716 -13.55 -3.72 -5.00
CA ALA A 716 -13.66 -2.26 -5.02
C ALA A 716 -12.30 -1.56 -5.17
N THR A 717 -11.35 -2.17 -5.88
CA THR A 717 -10.13 -1.50 -6.31
C THR A 717 -10.24 -1.07 -7.78
N PRO A 718 -9.52 -0.01 -8.23
CA PRO A 718 -9.55 0.44 -9.63
C PRO A 718 -9.25 -0.66 -10.66
N GLU A 719 -8.44 -1.66 -10.32
CA GLU A 719 -8.10 -2.79 -11.18
C GLU A 719 -9.25 -3.79 -11.36
N HIS A 720 -10.20 -3.85 -10.42
CA HIS A 720 -11.19 -4.92 -10.31
C HIS A 720 -12.64 -4.43 -10.37
N VAL A 721 -12.90 -3.16 -10.09
CA VAL A 721 -14.26 -2.61 -9.92
C VAL A 721 -15.17 -2.86 -11.12
N LEU A 722 -14.64 -2.83 -12.34
CA LEU A 722 -15.41 -3.13 -13.54
C LEU A 722 -15.81 -4.60 -13.65
N VAL A 723 -14.97 -5.52 -13.16
CA VAL A 723 -15.29 -6.95 -13.12
C VAL A 723 -16.25 -7.27 -11.97
N GLY A 724 -16.08 -6.61 -10.82
CA GLY A 724 -16.88 -6.85 -9.62
C GLY A 724 -18.26 -6.19 -9.62
N ALA A 725 -18.47 -5.12 -10.40
CA ALA A 725 -19.72 -4.36 -10.40
C ALA A 725 -20.57 -4.50 -11.68
N LEU A 726 -20.01 -5.00 -12.78
CA LEU A 726 -20.77 -5.24 -14.01
C LEU A 726 -21.34 -6.66 -14.03
N THR A 727 -22.49 -6.82 -14.67
CA THR A 727 -23.03 -8.15 -14.95
C THR A 727 -22.14 -8.93 -15.93
N PRO A 728 -22.20 -10.27 -15.97
CA PRO A 728 -21.39 -11.04 -16.92
C PRO A 728 -21.57 -10.65 -18.38
N ALA A 729 -22.78 -10.26 -18.78
CA ALA A 729 -23.06 -9.81 -20.14
C ALA A 729 -22.39 -8.46 -20.43
N GLU A 730 -22.53 -7.48 -19.53
CA GLU A 730 -21.88 -6.17 -19.64
C GLU A 730 -20.35 -6.30 -19.63
N GLY A 731 -19.81 -7.17 -18.77
CA GLY A 731 -18.39 -7.46 -18.71
C GLY A 731 -17.86 -8.07 -20.01
N LYS A 732 -18.54 -9.07 -20.57
CA LYS A 732 -18.19 -9.64 -21.88
C LYS A 732 -18.22 -8.59 -22.98
N ASN A 733 -19.23 -7.73 -23.00
CA ASN A 733 -19.33 -6.62 -23.93
C ASN A 733 -18.18 -5.61 -23.77
N LEU A 734 -17.80 -5.27 -22.53
CA LEU A 734 -16.68 -4.38 -22.25
C LEU A 734 -15.36 -4.96 -22.76
N PHE A 735 -15.06 -6.23 -22.47
CA PHE A 735 -13.81 -6.86 -22.91
C PHE A 735 -13.74 -6.94 -24.44
N ALA A 736 -14.84 -7.28 -25.10
CA ALA A 736 -14.92 -7.28 -26.55
C ALA A 736 -14.72 -5.85 -27.13
N ALA A 737 -15.31 -4.83 -26.49
CA ALA A 737 -15.18 -3.43 -26.92
C ALA A 737 -13.74 -2.92 -26.77
N VAL A 738 -13.07 -3.26 -25.67
CA VAL A 738 -11.65 -2.92 -25.43
C VAL A 738 -10.75 -3.54 -26.49
N ARG A 739 -10.96 -4.84 -26.81
CA ARG A 739 -10.22 -5.50 -27.89
C ARG A 739 -10.55 -4.88 -29.26
N ALA A 740 -11.80 -4.51 -29.52
CA ALA A 740 -12.18 -3.88 -30.77
C ALA A 740 -11.58 -2.47 -30.94
N ALA A 741 -11.49 -1.70 -29.86
CA ALA A 741 -10.94 -0.35 -29.88
C ALA A 741 -9.39 -0.32 -29.92
N PHE A 742 -8.73 -1.21 -29.18
CA PHE A 742 -7.29 -1.11 -28.91
C PHE A 742 -6.50 -2.39 -29.21
N GLY A 743 -7.16 -3.45 -29.66
CA GLY A 743 -6.50 -4.70 -30.06
C GLY A 743 -5.75 -4.58 -31.39
N PRO A 744 -4.97 -5.62 -31.76
CA PRO A 744 -4.39 -5.70 -33.09
C PRO A 744 -5.50 -5.71 -34.15
N ALA A 745 -5.26 -5.07 -35.30
CA ALA A 745 -6.21 -5.08 -36.40
C ALA A 745 -6.46 -6.53 -36.85
N GLU A 746 -7.69 -7.02 -36.69
CA GLU A 746 -8.05 -8.35 -37.19
C GLU A 746 -7.82 -8.41 -38.70
N PRO A 747 -7.18 -9.46 -39.23
CA PRO A 747 -7.10 -9.66 -40.67
C PRO A 747 -8.52 -9.77 -41.22
N SER A 748 -8.84 -8.95 -42.22
CA SER A 748 -10.15 -9.00 -42.88
C SER A 748 -10.36 -10.42 -43.43
N PRO A 749 -11.45 -11.12 -43.07
CA PRO A 749 -11.73 -12.43 -43.64
C PRO A 749 -11.83 -12.30 -45.17
N ALA A 750 -11.25 -13.27 -45.87
CA ALA A 750 -11.16 -13.29 -47.34
C ALA A 750 -12.52 -13.22 -48.06
N ASP A 751 -13.62 -13.49 -47.34
CA ASP A 751 -14.98 -13.54 -47.87
C ASP A 751 -15.74 -12.20 -47.81
N GLY A 752 -15.09 -11.09 -47.41
CA GLY A 752 -15.70 -9.74 -47.43
C GLY A 752 -16.88 -9.53 -46.47
N ARG A 753 -17.25 -10.54 -45.66
CA ARG A 753 -18.23 -10.44 -44.59
C ARG A 753 -17.51 -10.11 -43.30
N SER A 754 -17.61 -8.86 -42.84
CA SER A 754 -17.23 -8.54 -41.46
C SER A 754 -18.05 -9.42 -40.51
N ALA A 755 -17.42 -10.06 -39.53
CA ALA A 755 -18.13 -10.78 -38.47
C ALA A 755 -19.23 -9.86 -37.88
N PRO A 756 -20.41 -10.38 -37.49
CA PRO A 756 -21.47 -9.57 -36.93
C PRO A 756 -20.95 -8.92 -35.63
N ARG A 757 -20.48 -7.68 -35.73
CA ARG A 757 -20.11 -6.88 -34.57
C ARG A 757 -21.41 -6.54 -33.87
N ASN A 758 -21.58 -7.06 -32.66
CA ASN A 758 -22.65 -6.63 -31.78
C ASN A 758 -22.65 -5.09 -31.74
N ARG A 759 -23.78 -4.47 -32.11
CA ARG A 759 -23.92 -3.01 -32.24
C ARG A 759 -23.49 -2.30 -30.95
N ASP A 760 -23.84 -2.88 -29.81
CA ASP A 760 -23.52 -2.34 -28.49
C ASP A 760 -22.01 -2.38 -28.21
N THR A 761 -21.33 -3.45 -28.63
CA THR A 761 -19.87 -3.58 -28.53
C THR A 761 -19.15 -2.57 -29.42
N ALA A 762 -19.64 -2.36 -30.65
CA ALA A 762 -19.04 -1.39 -31.57
C ALA A 762 -19.22 0.05 -31.09
N MET A 763 -20.39 0.37 -30.53
CA MET A 763 -20.67 1.69 -29.94
C MET A 763 -19.78 1.93 -28.72
N LEU A 764 -19.71 0.98 -27.79
CA LEU A 764 -18.85 1.09 -26.60
C LEU A 764 -17.36 1.18 -26.98
N ALA A 765 -16.92 0.51 -28.05
CA ALA A 765 -15.55 0.62 -28.56
C ALA A 765 -15.25 2.04 -29.09
N ALA A 766 -16.18 2.64 -29.82
CA ALA A 766 -16.06 4.02 -30.30
C ALA A 766 -16.06 5.04 -29.14
N ASP A 767 -16.92 4.82 -28.14
CA ASP A 767 -16.99 5.65 -26.93
C ASP A 767 -15.69 5.55 -26.12
N LEU A 768 -15.14 4.34 -25.96
CA LEU A 768 -13.84 4.13 -25.33
C LEU A 768 -12.72 4.85 -26.09
N TRP A 769 -12.67 4.70 -27.42
CA TRP A 769 -11.65 5.35 -28.25
C TRP A 769 -11.70 6.87 -28.14
N SER A 770 -12.90 7.45 -28.20
CA SER A 770 -13.09 8.90 -28.10
C SER A 770 -12.85 9.46 -26.70
N THR A 771 -13.08 8.67 -25.65
CA THR A 771 -12.93 9.12 -24.26
C THR A 771 -11.48 9.02 -23.77
N LEU A 772 -10.72 7.99 -24.14
CA LEU A 772 -9.36 7.79 -23.64
C LEU A 772 -8.36 8.79 -24.26
N PRO A 773 -7.50 9.48 -23.47
CA PRO A 773 -6.43 10.31 -24.00
C PRO A 773 -5.40 9.50 -24.82
N PRO A 774 -4.71 10.10 -25.83
CA PRO A 774 -3.80 9.37 -26.72
C PRO A 774 -2.70 8.56 -26.00
N LEU A 775 -2.15 9.08 -24.89
CA LEU A 775 -1.16 8.37 -24.07
C LEU A 775 -1.77 7.14 -23.38
N ALA A 776 -3.01 7.25 -22.90
CA ALA A 776 -3.72 6.12 -22.28
C ALA A 776 -4.08 5.06 -23.33
N GLN A 777 -4.51 5.48 -24.53
CA GLN A 777 -4.74 4.56 -25.65
C GLN A 777 -3.48 3.77 -25.99
N LYS A 778 -2.32 4.45 -26.14
CA LYS A 778 -1.04 3.79 -26.40
C LYS A 778 -0.69 2.78 -25.29
N GLY A 779 -0.82 3.18 -24.03
CA GLY A 779 -0.55 2.28 -22.90
C GLY A 779 -1.47 1.06 -22.86
N VAL A 780 -2.77 1.22 -23.14
CA VAL A 780 -3.71 0.10 -23.24
C VAL A 780 -3.33 -0.86 -24.37
N ARG A 781 -2.93 -0.34 -25.54
CA ARG A 781 -2.48 -1.16 -26.68
C ARG A 781 -1.24 -1.99 -26.35
N GLU A 782 -0.24 -1.39 -25.68
CA GLU A 782 0.99 -2.08 -25.27
C GLU A 782 0.71 -3.20 -24.24
N LEU A 783 -0.17 -2.92 -23.28
CA LEU A 783 -0.58 -3.91 -22.28
C LEU A 783 -1.40 -5.05 -22.91
N LEU A 784 -2.31 -4.74 -23.84
CA LEU A 784 -3.07 -5.75 -24.58
C LEU A 784 -2.17 -6.64 -25.44
N ALA A 785 -1.14 -6.08 -26.07
CA ALA A 785 -0.16 -6.84 -26.84
C ALA A 785 0.63 -7.82 -25.95
N THR A 786 0.87 -7.47 -24.69
CA THR A 786 1.56 -8.32 -23.72
C THR A 786 0.63 -9.38 -23.10
N ALA A 787 -0.61 -9.00 -22.79
CA ALA A 787 -1.62 -9.90 -22.26
C ALA A 787 -2.07 -10.96 -23.29
N GLY A 788 -2.05 -10.63 -24.59
CA GLY A 788 -2.39 -11.53 -25.69
C GLY A 788 -3.80 -12.12 -25.55
N GLU A 789 -3.92 -13.42 -25.82
CA GLU A 789 -5.18 -14.16 -25.64
C GLU A 789 -5.64 -14.25 -24.18
N GLY A 790 -4.76 -13.96 -23.21
CA GLY A 790 -5.07 -13.94 -21.78
C GLY A 790 -6.00 -12.81 -21.34
N PHE A 791 -6.24 -11.79 -22.18
CA PHE A 791 -7.20 -10.71 -21.89
C PHE A 791 -8.64 -11.11 -22.24
N ASP A 792 -9.16 -12.19 -21.67
CA ASP A 792 -10.53 -12.68 -21.85
C ASP A 792 -11.39 -12.46 -20.60
N TYR A 793 -12.68 -12.19 -20.79
CA TYR A 793 -13.58 -11.92 -19.65
C TYR A 793 -13.64 -13.12 -18.71
N ASP A 794 -13.85 -14.34 -19.22
CA ASP A 794 -14.04 -15.51 -18.35
C ASP A 794 -12.74 -15.83 -17.58
N THR A 795 -11.59 -15.67 -18.24
CA THR A 795 -10.26 -15.87 -17.63
C THR A 795 -9.94 -14.80 -16.57
N VAL A 796 -10.13 -13.52 -16.89
CA VAL A 796 -9.85 -12.41 -15.96
C VAL A 796 -10.86 -12.38 -14.83
N SER A 797 -12.14 -12.61 -15.12
CA SER A 797 -13.20 -12.70 -14.12
C SER A 797 -12.93 -13.81 -13.12
N MET A 798 -12.55 -15.01 -13.58
CA MET A 798 -12.15 -16.10 -12.70
C MET A 798 -11.00 -15.70 -11.78
N ALA A 799 -9.91 -15.16 -12.32
CA ALA A 799 -8.74 -14.77 -11.51
C ALA A 799 -9.03 -13.65 -10.50
N VAL A 800 -9.86 -12.67 -10.87
CA VAL A 800 -10.27 -11.56 -9.99
C VAL A 800 -11.16 -12.07 -8.86
N HIS A 801 -12.19 -12.87 -9.17
CA HIS A 801 -13.10 -13.41 -8.15
C HIS A 801 -12.42 -14.45 -7.26
N SER A 802 -11.52 -15.28 -7.79
CA SER A 802 -10.66 -16.17 -7.01
C SER A 802 -9.77 -15.39 -6.05
N GLY A 803 -9.08 -14.35 -6.53
CA GLY A 803 -8.26 -13.47 -5.69
C GLY A 803 -9.08 -12.84 -4.54
N ALA A 804 -10.27 -12.33 -4.86
CA ALA A 804 -11.14 -11.74 -3.86
C ALA A 804 -11.68 -12.79 -2.85
N ALA A 805 -11.99 -14.02 -3.30
CA ALA A 805 -12.44 -15.10 -2.42
C ALA A 805 -11.33 -15.58 -1.47
N ARG A 806 -10.09 -15.66 -1.95
CA ARG A 806 -8.90 -15.97 -1.14
C ARG A 806 -8.70 -14.92 -0.05
N ILE A 807 -8.80 -13.63 -0.39
CA ILE A 807 -8.77 -12.54 0.58
C ILE A 807 -9.92 -12.65 1.59
N GLY A 808 -11.12 -13.00 1.13
CA GLY A 808 -12.26 -13.28 2.00
C GLY A 808 -11.96 -14.39 3.02
N LEU A 809 -11.35 -15.50 2.59
CA LEU A 809 -10.96 -16.61 3.45
C LEU A 809 -9.95 -16.19 4.53
N VAL A 810 -8.94 -15.39 4.16
CA VAL A 810 -7.96 -14.86 5.11
C VAL A 810 -8.64 -13.93 6.14
N ALA A 811 -9.58 -13.09 5.69
CA ALA A 811 -10.27 -12.16 6.58
C ALA A 811 -11.26 -12.82 7.55
N CYS A 812 -11.94 -13.90 7.14
CA CYS A 812 -12.88 -14.60 8.01
C CYS A 812 -12.23 -15.71 8.84
N ALA A 813 -11.03 -16.17 8.45
CA ALA A 813 -10.31 -17.28 9.09
C ALA A 813 -11.15 -18.56 9.21
N ASP A 814 -12.11 -18.77 8.30
CA ASP A 814 -13.07 -19.87 8.41
C ASP A 814 -13.32 -20.52 7.04
N PRO A 815 -12.63 -21.64 6.74
CA PRO A 815 -12.81 -22.40 5.50
C PRO A 815 -14.26 -22.84 5.26
N ARG A 816 -15.01 -23.19 6.31
CA ARG A 816 -16.41 -23.59 6.18
C ARG A 816 -17.25 -22.43 5.65
N THR A 817 -17.15 -21.29 6.33
CA THR A 817 -17.86 -20.08 5.93
C THR A 817 -17.47 -19.70 4.50
N ALA A 818 -16.18 -19.68 4.18
CA ALA A 818 -15.71 -19.32 2.85
C ALA A 818 -16.26 -20.24 1.74
N VAL A 819 -16.26 -21.57 1.96
CA VAL A 819 -16.85 -22.55 1.02
C VAL A 819 -18.33 -22.29 0.82
N LEU A 820 -19.11 -22.17 1.90
CA LEU A 820 -20.55 -21.91 1.82
C LEU A 820 -20.87 -20.60 1.09
N ARG A 821 -20.06 -19.56 1.32
CA ARG A 821 -20.24 -18.27 0.65
C ARG A 821 -19.84 -18.31 -0.82
N VAL A 822 -18.77 -19.02 -1.19
CA VAL A 822 -18.43 -19.24 -2.60
C VAL A 822 -19.53 -19.99 -3.33
N VAL A 823 -20.05 -21.07 -2.75
CA VAL A 823 -21.16 -21.84 -3.35
C VAL A 823 -22.40 -20.99 -3.56
N ALA A 824 -22.70 -20.07 -2.62
CA ALA A 824 -23.83 -19.17 -2.75
C ALA A 824 -23.68 -18.12 -3.86
N HIS A 825 -22.45 -17.77 -4.25
CA HIS A 825 -22.17 -16.73 -5.24
C HIS A 825 -21.80 -17.23 -6.61
N ASP A 826 -21.28 -18.45 -6.71
CA ASP A 826 -20.85 -19.02 -7.99
C ASP A 826 -22.08 -19.43 -8.83
N PRO A 827 -22.32 -18.79 -9.99
CA PRO A 827 -23.45 -19.14 -10.86
C PRO A 827 -23.41 -20.60 -11.33
N GLN A 828 -22.23 -21.23 -11.40
CA GLN A 828 -22.08 -22.64 -11.80
C GLN A 828 -22.61 -23.60 -10.73
N LEU A 829 -22.77 -23.12 -9.50
CA LEU A 829 -23.26 -23.87 -8.34
C LEU A 829 -24.65 -23.40 -7.90
N ALA A 830 -25.31 -22.54 -8.68
CA ALA A 830 -26.62 -22.01 -8.35
C ALA A 830 -27.63 -23.15 -8.09
N GLY A 831 -28.27 -23.12 -6.92
CA GLY A 831 -29.26 -24.13 -6.50
C GLY A 831 -28.65 -25.44 -5.96
N LEU A 832 -27.33 -25.58 -5.91
CA LEU A 832 -26.68 -26.74 -5.27
C LEU A 832 -26.65 -26.56 -3.75
N GLU A 833 -27.30 -27.48 -3.03
CA GLU A 833 -27.15 -27.57 -1.58
C GLU A 833 -26.01 -28.54 -1.23
N LEU A 834 -25.02 -28.06 -0.47
CA LEU A 834 -23.94 -28.90 0.04
C LEU A 834 -24.44 -29.78 1.18
N ARG A 835 -24.89 -30.99 0.86
CA ARG A 835 -25.25 -32.04 1.82
C ARG A 835 -24.49 -33.33 1.53
N GLY A 836 -23.62 -33.72 2.46
CA GLY A 836 -22.77 -34.90 2.33
C GLY A 836 -21.62 -34.76 1.32
N ARG A 837 -20.66 -35.68 1.41
CA ARG A 837 -19.37 -35.62 0.68
C ARG A 837 -19.51 -35.58 -0.85
N GLN A 838 -20.51 -36.27 -1.39
CA GLN A 838 -20.73 -36.31 -2.85
C GLN A 838 -21.10 -34.94 -3.41
N SER A 839 -21.94 -34.17 -2.69
CA SER A 839 -22.32 -32.82 -3.13
C SER A 839 -21.12 -31.86 -3.19
N LEU A 840 -20.13 -32.03 -2.30
CA LEU A 840 -18.87 -31.31 -2.35
C LEU A 840 -18.00 -31.75 -3.53
N ALA A 841 -18.02 -33.05 -3.88
CA ALA A 841 -17.32 -33.57 -5.05
C ALA A 841 -17.86 -32.91 -6.32
N ASP A 842 -19.17 -32.94 -6.47
CA ASP A 842 -19.88 -32.35 -7.59
C ASP A 842 -19.62 -30.83 -7.67
N ALA A 843 -19.57 -30.14 -6.52
CA ALA A 843 -19.23 -28.72 -6.45
C ALA A 843 -17.80 -28.44 -6.92
N LEU A 844 -16.83 -29.24 -6.47
CA LEU A 844 -15.41 -29.12 -6.85
C LEU A 844 -15.15 -29.53 -8.31
N GLU A 845 -15.98 -30.39 -8.88
CA GLU A 845 -15.94 -30.69 -10.31
C GLU A 845 -16.39 -29.49 -11.15
N ARG A 846 -17.51 -28.87 -10.76
CA ARG A 846 -18.17 -27.79 -11.51
C ARG A 846 -17.48 -26.44 -11.36
N SER A 847 -17.04 -26.07 -10.16
CA SER A 847 -16.52 -24.73 -9.87
C SER A 847 -15.00 -24.68 -9.82
N ALA A 848 -14.40 -23.92 -10.74
CA ALA A 848 -12.97 -23.63 -10.67
C ALA A 848 -12.62 -22.68 -9.50
N LEU A 849 -13.53 -21.76 -9.15
CA LEU A 849 -13.35 -20.82 -8.06
C LEU A 849 -13.30 -21.54 -6.71
N LEU A 850 -14.19 -22.52 -6.50
CA LEU A 850 -14.21 -23.32 -5.28
C LEU A 850 -12.95 -24.18 -5.15
N ARG A 851 -12.48 -24.81 -6.25
CA ARG A 851 -11.22 -25.56 -6.26
C ARG A 851 -10.03 -24.69 -5.84
N ASP A 852 -9.95 -23.50 -6.40
CA ASP A 852 -8.89 -22.55 -6.10
C ASP A 852 -8.88 -22.14 -4.62
N LEU A 853 -10.05 -21.88 -4.06
CA LEU A 853 -10.23 -21.53 -2.65
C LEU A 853 -9.77 -22.66 -1.71
N VAL A 854 -10.22 -23.90 -1.94
CA VAL A 854 -9.89 -25.02 -1.05
C VAL A 854 -8.43 -25.48 -1.21
N ALA A 855 -7.84 -25.32 -2.41
CA ALA A 855 -6.42 -25.54 -2.63
C ALA A 855 -5.58 -24.55 -1.82
N LEU A 856 -5.95 -23.25 -1.82
CA LEU A 856 -5.29 -22.25 -0.99
C LEU A 856 -5.43 -22.60 0.50
N ALA A 857 -6.63 -22.96 0.95
CA ALA A 857 -6.87 -23.26 2.36
C ALA A 857 -5.94 -24.37 2.89
N LEU A 858 -5.57 -25.36 2.07
CA LEU A 858 -4.66 -26.45 2.45
C LEU A 858 -3.21 -26.28 1.98
N SER A 859 -2.89 -25.14 1.37
CA SER A 859 -1.52 -24.79 0.99
C SER A 859 -0.63 -24.61 2.22
N ASP A 860 0.68 -24.84 2.05
CA ASP A 860 1.65 -24.69 3.15
C ASP A 860 1.57 -23.29 3.78
N GLY A 861 1.46 -22.24 2.97
CA GLY A 861 1.38 -20.86 3.46
C GLY A 861 0.14 -20.56 4.30
N PHE A 862 -1.01 -21.17 4.01
CA PHE A 862 -2.21 -20.98 4.82
C PHE A 862 -2.23 -21.88 6.06
N VAL A 863 -1.76 -23.12 5.93
CA VAL A 863 -1.63 -24.07 7.05
C VAL A 863 -0.66 -23.54 8.11
N ASP A 864 0.48 -22.99 7.68
CA ASP A 864 1.50 -22.42 8.56
C ASP A 864 1.05 -21.10 9.22
N ALA A 865 0.12 -20.37 8.58
CA ALA A 865 -0.44 -19.12 9.11
C ALA A 865 -1.48 -19.33 10.24
N LEU A 866 -1.93 -20.58 10.46
CA LEU A 866 -2.71 -20.93 11.64
C LEU A 866 -1.79 -21.04 12.85
N GLY A 867 -1.98 -20.15 13.84
CA GLY A 867 -1.29 -20.21 15.12
C GLY A 867 -1.42 -21.60 15.77
N ARG A 868 -0.37 -22.02 16.48
CA ARG A 868 -0.35 -23.33 17.17
C ARG A 868 -1.44 -23.44 18.23
#